data_AF-A0A356GDU0-F1
#
_entry.id   AF-A0A356GDU0-F1
#
_cell.length_a   1.000
_cell.length_b   1.000
_cell.length_c   1.000
_cell.angle_alpha   90.00
_cell.angle_beta   90.00
_cell.angle_gamma   90.00
#
_symmetry.space_group_name_H-M   'P 1'
#
loop_
_entity.id
_entity.type
_entity.pdbx_description
1 polymer ?
#
loop_
_entity_poly.entity_id
_entity_poly.type
_entity_poly.pdbx_seq_one_letter_code
_entity_poly.pdbx_strand_id
1 'polypeptide(L)'
;MLKKIMCLVLCAAMLVSVVLFTACGDYVETEEKGTVPTTLSIVGITEESTKEEDVRAVEAAINEITKARYKIAINLTLVTMDEYYSLIDERVKTANYYKNVDAAILNYNNYMKQKAESAAAAIQSSKNSKKKWVKTIQTVEAETLSTRPVYTAEETTVYPDGTIETVYPEASSPIDIVMISGREMYDKFDAMDLLSSVKSSLSTNPKLKQYIYPTFFTELENVTGDVKAIPNNNLLANYKYLVVNKELADKYGYSVSAFSDYTDLSEFLEKVKAGESDVVPFAEKPDALGIYYAFSEDIAIGAYFNPIHGYDVEEGTSFTVSNLFDVPQYTNYLKTMESFTEKGYFEGSSDKFAAKVITGDASVEALYGGDDGDYYVKVIQNPFVNEEILFRGMLAVTNYASNAERALTIIEMINTDSQVKNLLQYGIENKNYKVNSDGTITRLNHDYMMDNNLTGNVYMGYPEEGMSADAWNYVKQTNLDSSASPFLIYDITDTKIDALMDSIIKRAIMNDALAPQNIDYTTYVEAQGTADGEKYHKAFRQNNAEFFKKKLQEAGVKADSVKSVFDNLTHKVYTVEWYENTYVNYVKAEKFSNISTENGIDALIKKEIASVVGYVYSKDENKTNSFEALRENAQDYYSNIEHLRIMTKLTIFKDMSEEELAKYDNLSNTDFEQAVFDYVKQNYIEENKITDETYDKLIKDFISSGLTQTDNLTKKTYTVSWELYQETKASAAVFQSAAAKLAVHYNELLLSKYSQKQIDAMDALDLCDAVHTLLYTKYLSENKTTKKYFEDELKDIIAEPTGLSYMDMVSKRADTITYTGYMNKIRSKYKSVIVAKYSLEEFKAGTDAISNDEVITTILDYLIEERTGIYKEMRGVMGMSESEYKSAAADMKNFKSYARKMRDNAYYTLATEYTSAEIDAFNLNDVDNIVYDIMSRTGFYTNVMAQYVGKELGGRSGYMNAKSKSVKYTEAMNKLIARYENEFKAEGYTITEIRSMNPEDVEDIVYSILHEKYTAQFTSVDTLLKNACADYISKLATTTDVGALCEEASTSLNGNAIFRSVVETLASEVKTKLDELSKDSSK
;
A
#
# COMPACT_ATOMS: atom_id res chain seq x y z
N MET A 1 43.56 -1.39 61.24
CA MET A 1 43.29 -2.28 60.09
C MET A 1 42.69 -1.57 58.87
N LEU A 2 42.42 -0.26 58.89
CA LEU A 2 41.94 0.48 57.70
C LEU A 2 43.05 0.92 56.71
N LYS A 3 44.31 1.09 57.16
CA LYS A 3 45.40 1.56 56.28
C LYS A 3 46.06 0.48 55.40
N LYS A 4 45.89 -0.81 55.72
CA LYS A 4 46.37 -1.92 54.86
C LYS A 4 45.36 -2.35 53.79
N ILE A 5 44.08 -2.02 53.96
CA ILE A 5 43.04 -2.24 52.94
C ILE A 5 43.08 -1.12 51.89
N MET A 6 43.33 0.14 52.28
CA MET A 6 43.47 1.25 51.33
C MET A 6 44.68 1.13 50.38
N CYS A 7 45.85 0.63 50.83
CA CYS A 7 46.98 0.41 49.92
C CYS A 7 46.75 -0.77 48.95
N LEU A 8 45.99 -1.80 49.34
CA LEU A 8 45.65 -2.91 48.44
C LEU A 8 44.60 -2.50 47.40
N VAL A 9 43.67 -1.60 47.75
CA VAL A 9 42.72 -1.03 46.79
C VAL A 9 43.39 0.00 45.86
N LEU A 10 44.35 0.79 46.35
CA LEU A 10 45.13 1.71 45.51
C LEU A 10 46.14 0.99 44.59
N CYS A 11 46.77 -0.10 45.04
CA CYS A 11 47.61 -0.93 44.15
C CYS A 11 46.77 -1.75 43.15
N ALA A 12 45.55 -2.17 43.50
CA ALA A 12 44.62 -2.78 42.56
C ALA A 12 44.05 -1.76 41.54
N ALA A 13 43.82 -0.50 41.94
CA ALA A 13 43.37 0.55 41.04
C ALA A 13 44.48 1.10 40.11
N MET A 14 45.75 1.11 40.54
CA MET A 14 46.88 1.51 39.70
C MET A 14 47.37 0.41 38.74
N LEU A 15 47.12 -0.87 39.05
CA LEU A 15 47.38 -1.97 38.09
C LEU A 15 46.23 -2.17 37.08
N VAL A 16 45.05 -1.61 37.33
CA VAL A 16 43.93 -1.60 36.36
C VAL A 16 43.97 -0.36 35.44
N SER A 17 44.78 0.65 35.74
CA SER A 17 44.90 1.88 34.92
C SER A 17 46.17 2.00 34.08
N VAL A 18 47.11 1.04 34.14
CA VAL A 18 48.36 1.06 33.33
C VAL A 18 48.49 -0.16 32.39
N VAL A 19 47.46 -1.00 32.28
CA VAL A 19 47.37 -2.06 31.24
C VAL A 19 46.25 -1.75 30.21
N LEU A 20 45.60 -0.59 30.30
CA LEU A 20 44.62 -0.11 29.31
C LEU A 20 45.18 0.95 28.32
N PHE A 21 46.48 1.25 28.37
CA PHE A 21 47.14 2.09 27.37
C PHE A 21 48.53 1.53 27.07
N THR A 22 48.56 0.50 26.23
CA THR A 22 49.60 0.15 25.24
C THR A 22 49.38 -1.32 24.84
N ALA A 23 48.37 -1.55 24.01
CA ALA A 23 48.29 -2.73 23.18
C ALA A 23 48.01 -2.21 21.77
N CYS A 24 48.88 -2.54 20.82
CA CYS A 24 48.59 -2.42 19.39
C CYS A 24 47.20 -3.02 19.18
N GLY A 25 46.28 -2.21 18.63
CA GLY A 25 44.87 -2.56 18.52
C GLY A 25 44.69 -3.76 17.60
N ASP A 26 44.51 -4.94 18.20
CA ASP A 26 43.79 -6.01 17.54
C ASP A 26 42.34 -5.54 17.43
N TYR A 27 41.93 -5.31 16.18
CA TYR A 27 40.56 -5.12 15.76
C TYR A 27 39.70 -6.21 16.39
N VAL A 28 38.69 -5.82 17.16
CA VAL A 28 37.59 -6.72 17.47
C VAL A 28 36.80 -6.85 16.17
N GLU A 29 37.07 -7.94 15.44
CA GLU A 29 36.20 -8.44 14.37
C GLU A 29 34.79 -8.61 14.96
N THR A 30 33.90 -7.69 14.59
CA THR A 30 32.47 -7.95 14.59
C THR A 30 32.19 -9.08 13.60
N GLU A 31 31.49 -10.12 14.07
CA GLU A 31 31.12 -11.35 13.34
C GLU A 31 30.91 -11.12 11.83
N GLU A 32 31.77 -11.72 10.99
CA GLU A 32 31.59 -11.76 9.54
C GLU A 32 30.29 -12.49 9.16
N LYS A 33 29.22 -11.74 8.90
CA LYS A 33 28.08 -12.21 8.11
C LYS A 33 28.15 -11.61 6.72
N GLY A 34 28.90 -12.28 5.84
CA GLY A 34 29.08 -11.91 4.44
C GLY A 34 30.31 -12.58 3.85
N THR A 35 30.31 -13.91 3.75
CA THR A 35 31.51 -14.68 3.39
C THR A 35 31.92 -14.55 1.92
N VAL A 36 31.07 -14.00 1.06
CA VAL A 36 31.27 -13.94 -0.40
C VAL A 36 31.37 -12.47 -0.89
N PRO A 37 32.30 -12.14 -1.80
CA PRO A 37 32.36 -10.83 -2.47
C PRO A 37 31.02 -10.40 -3.07
N THR A 38 30.67 -9.13 -2.95
CA THR A 38 29.42 -8.55 -3.53
C THR A 38 29.68 -7.19 -4.13
N THR A 39 28.82 -6.76 -5.05
CA THR A 39 28.82 -5.41 -5.62
C THR A 39 27.48 -4.72 -5.35
N LEU A 40 27.50 -3.48 -4.87
CA LEU A 40 26.32 -2.66 -4.54
C LEU A 40 26.26 -1.40 -5.40
N SER A 41 25.09 -1.05 -5.92
CA SER A 41 24.86 0.16 -6.71
C SER A 41 24.43 1.33 -5.82
N ILE A 42 25.17 2.43 -5.88
CA ILE A 42 24.87 3.68 -5.19
C ILE A 42 24.50 4.73 -6.23
N VAL A 43 23.31 5.33 -6.07
CA VAL A 43 22.83 6.41 -6.93
C VAL A 43 22.77 7.68 -6.12
N GLY A 44 23.41 8.74 -6.62
CA GLY A 44 23.57 10.00 -5.89
C GLY A 44 23.53 11.23 -6.78
N ILE A 45 23.67 12.38 -6.13
CA ILE A 45 23.47 13.71 -6.73
C ILE A 45 24.80 14.45 -6.71
N THR A 46 25.16 15.08 -7.82
CA THR A 46 26.41 15.85 -7.98
C THR A 46 26.14 17.17 -8.70
N GLU A 47 27.12 18.07 -8.67
CA GLU A 47 27.06 19.34 -9.41
C GLU A 47 27.34 19.13 -10.91
N GLU A 48 26.87 20.07 -11.75
CA GLU A 48 27.02 20.01 -13.22
C GLU A 48 28.50 19.95 -13.67
N SER A 49 29.43 20.47 -12.88
CA SER A 49 30.86 20.49 -13.21
C SER A 49 31.57 19.15 -13.07
N THR A 50 30.95 18.17 -12.40
CA THR A 50 31.56 16.88 -12.10
C THR A 50 31.75 16.03 -13.36
N LYS A 51 32.96 15.51 -13.56
CA LYS A 51 33.32 14.67 -14.71
C LYS A 51 33.20 13.20 -14.38
N GLU A 52 32.71 12.42 -15.35
CA GLU A 52 32.56 10.97 -15.21
C GLU A 52 33.90 10.25 -14.90
N GLU A 53 35.02 10.75 -15.43
CA GLU A 53 36.35 10.19 -15.17
C GLU A 53 36.78 10.33 -13.70
N ASP A 54 36.34 11.40 -13.04
CA ASP A 54 36.60 11.65 -11.62
C ASP A 54 35.69 10.81 -10.73
N VAL A 55 34.41 10.66 -11.11
CA VAL A 55 33.49 9.73 -10.42
C VAL A 55 34.05 8.31 -10.42
N ARG A 56 34.56 7.82 -11.57
CA ARG A 56 35.20 6.49 -11.65
C ARG A 56 36.47 6.39 -10.80
N ALA A 57 37.25 7.46 -10.68
CA ALA A 57 38.44 7.46 -9.82
C ALA A 57 38.06 7.38 -8.34
N VAL A 58 37.01 8.10 -7.92
CA VAL A 58 36.47 8.05 -6.56
C VAL A 58 35.89 6.68 -6.24
N GLU A 59 35.11 6.11 -7.16
CA GLU A 59 34.60 4.74 -7.03
C GLU A 59 35.73 3.74 -6.82
N ALA A 60 36.80 3.81 -7.63
CA ALA A 60 37.96 2.94 -7.51
C ALA A 60 38.65 3.09 -6.14
N ALA A 61 38.84 4.32 -5.65
CA ALA A 61 39.47 4.58 -4.36
C ALA A 61 38.61 4.11 -3.17
N ILE A 62 37.29 4.30 -3.22
CA ILE A 62 36.37 3.75 -2.21
C ILE A 62 36.41 2.22 -2.26
N ASN A 63 36.44 1.64 -3.46
CA ASN A 63 36.53 0.20 -3.67
C ASN A 63 37.80 -0.42 -3.09
N GLU A 64 38.95 0.26 -3.10
CA GLU A 64 40.15 -0.24 -2.41
C GLU A 64 39.91 -0.45 -0.91
N ILE A 65 39.14 0.44 -0.28
CA ILE A 65 38.81 0.37 1.14
C ILE A 65 37.74 -0.69 1.40
N THR A 66 36.64 -0.66 0.66
CA THR A 66 35.47 -1.52 0.91
C THR A 66 35.75 -2.98 0.56
N LYS A 67 36.54 -3.23 -0.48
CA LYS A 67 36.98 -4.59 -0.84
C LYS A 67 37.87 -5.19 0.24
N ALA A 68 38.83 -4.40 0.74
CA ALA A 68 39.78 -4.86 1.76
C ALA A 68 39.11 -5.12 3.12
N ARG A 69 38.18 -4.25 3.54
CA ARG A 69 37.59 -4.30 4.89
C ARG A 69 36.32 -5.14 4.98
N TYR A 70 35.52 -5.14 3.91
CA TYR A 70 34.17 -5.69 3.95
C TYR A 70 33.87 -6.68 2.83
N LYS A 71 34.81 -6.95 1.90
CA LYS A 71 34.56 -7.70 0.66
C LYS A 71 33.40 -7.13 -0.16
N ILE A 72 33.23 -5.81 -0.18
CA ILE A 72 32.19 -5.10 -0.93
C ILE A 72 32.85 -4.27 -2.03
N ALA A 73 32.40 -4.40 -3.27
CA ALA A 73 32.58 -3.41 -4.31
C ALA A 73 31.33 -2.52 -4.41
N ILE A 74 31.49 -1.30 -4.87
CA ILE A 74 30.42 -0.35 -5.17
C ILE A 74 30.48 0.05 -6.64
N ASN A 75 29.31 0.27 -7.23
CA ASN A 75 29.10 0.96 -8.49
C ASN A 75 28.48 2.32 -8.15
N LEU A 76 29.19 3.41 -8.42
CA LEU A 76 28.79 4.77 -8.06
C LEU A 76 28.28 5.51 -9.29
N THR A 77 26.97 5.78 -9.32
CA THR A 77 26.35 6.61 -10.36
C THR A 77 25.93 7.95 -9.75
N LEU A 78 26.53 9.03 -10.23
CA LEU A 78 26.23 10.39 -9.81
C LEU A 78 25.70 11.20 -11.00
N VAL A 79 24.58 11.88 -10.82
CA VAL A 79 23.94 12.73 -11.84
C VAL A 79 23.51 14.07 -11.24
N THR A 80 23.17 15.03 -12.09
CA THR A 80 22.66 16.33 -11.62
C THR A 80 21.27 16.19 -10.99
N MET A 81 20.85 17.18 -10.21
CA MET A 81 19.54 17.15 -9.56
C MET A 81 18.37 17.03 -10.55
N ASP A 82 18.48 17.68 -11.71
CA ASP A 82 17.47 17.66 -12.78
C ASP A 82 17.32 16.27 -13.43
N GLU A 83 18.40 15.49 -13.46
CA GLU A 83 18.41 14.13 -14.04
C GLU A 83 18.05 13.05 -13.01
N TYR A 84 18.18 13.36 -11.71
CA TYR A 84 18.13 12.38 -10.63
C TYR A 84 16.80 11.63 -10.55
N TYR A 85 15.66 12.33 -10.63
CA TYR A 85 14.35 11.67 -10.58
C TYR A 85 14.14 10.70 -11.74
N SER A 86 14.54 11.08 -12.96
CA SER A 86 14.42 10.21 -14.14
C SER A 86 15.31 8.97 -14.01
N LEU A 87 16.52 9.13 -13.48
CA LEU A 87 17.40 7.99 -13.19
C LEU A 87 16.79 7.06 -12.14
N ILE A 88 16.23 7.59 -11.05
CA ILE A 88 15.55 6.76 -10.04
C ILE A 88 14.41 5.95 -10.66
N ASP A 89 13.55 6.59 -11.47
CA ASP A 89 12.46 5.92 -12.16
C ASP A 89 12.96 4.81 -13.10
N GLU A 90 14.04 5.07 -13.87
CA GLU A 90 14.69 4.09 -14.73
C GLU A 90 15.23 2.89 -13.94
N ARG A 91 15.91 3.15 -12.83
CA ARG A 91 16.54 2.13 -12.00
C ARG A 91 15.50 1.28 -11.26
N VAL A 92 14.41 1.88 -10.79
CA VAL A 92 13.27 1.17 -10.19
C VAL A 92 12.60 0.28 -11.23
N LYS A 93 12.35 0.78 -12.45
CA LYS A 93 11.84 -0.05 -13.56
C LYS A 93 12.75 -1.24 -13.86
N THR A 94 14.06 -1.01 -13.91
CA THR A 94 15.07 -2.06 -14.13
C THR A 94 15.09 -3.09 -12.99
N ALA A 95 15.02 -2.64 -11.74
CA ALA A 95 14.99 -3.51 -10.57
C ALA A 95 13.73 -4.39 -10.54
N ASN A 96 12.57 -3.81 -10.85
CA ASN A 96 11.31 -4.55 -10.99
C ASN A 96 11.38 -5.58 -12.12
N TYR A 97 11.95 -5.22 -13.27
CA TYR A 97 12.17 -6.15 -14.37
C TYR A 97 13.03 -7.35 -13.94
N TYR A 98 14.17 -7.11 -13.28
CA TYR A 98 15.04 -8.18 -12.78
C TYR A 98 14.36 -9.09 -11.76
N LYS A 99 13.59 -8.52 -10.83
CA LYS A 99 12.78 -9.28 -9.87
C LYS A 99 11.78 -10.19 -10.58
N ASN A 100 11.10 -9.68 -11.61
CA ASN A 100 10.15 -10.45 -12.40
C ASN A 100 10.84 -11.54 -13.23
N VAL A 101 12.05 -11.29 -13.75
CA VAL A 101 12.85 -12.29 -14.47
C VAL A 101 13.21 -13.47 -13.57
N ASP A 102 13.76 -13.21 -12.39
CA ASP A 102 14.14 -14.26 -11.46
C ASP A 102 12.92 -15.05 -10.97
N ALA A 103 11.81 -14.37 -10.70
CA ALA A 103 10.55 -15.02 -10.32
C ALA A 103 9.97 -15.89 -11.43
N ALA A 104 10.00 -15.42 -12.68
CA ALA A 104 9.55 -16.17 -13.85
C ALA A 104 10.38 -17.45 -14.06
N ILE A 105 11.70 -17.34 -14.01
CA ILE A 105 12.63 -18.49 -14.14
C ILE A 105 12.43 -19.49 -13.00
N LEU A 106 12.26 -19.01 -11.76
CA LEU A 106 12.02 -19.88 -10.61
C LEU A 106 10.70 -20.66 -10.76
N ASN A 107 9.62 -19.99 -11.18
CA ASN A 107 8.33 -20.63 -11.44
C ASN A 107 8.45 -21.69 -12.55
N TYR A 108 9.11 -21.36 -13.66
CA TYR A 108 9.40 -22.30 -14.74
C TYR A 108 10.16 -23.53 -14.25
N ASN A 109 11.27 -23.34 -13.53
CA ASN A 109 12.13 -24.42 -13.04
C ASN A 109 11.40 -25.32 -12.03
N ASN A 110 10.63 -24.73 -11.12
CA ASN A 110 9.81 -25.48 -10.16
C ASN A 110 8.77 -26.35 -10.87
N TYR A 111 8.09 -25.79 -11.88
CA TYR A 111 7.13 -26.54 -12.69
C TYR A 111 7.80 -27.70 -13.45
N MET A 112 8.93 -27.45 -14.09
CA MET A 112 9.68 -28.48 -14.83
C MET A 112 10.16 -29.62 -13.92
N LYS A 113 10.62 -29.28 -12.70
CA LYS A 113 10.97 -30.26 -11.67
C LYS A 113 9.76 -31.12 -11.27
N GLN A 114 8.62 -30.51 -10.99
CA GLN A 114 7.39 -31.24 -10.63
C GLN A 114 6.94 -32.19 -11.75
N LYS A 115 7.06 -31.77 -13.02
CA LYS A 115 6.76 -32.60 -14.18
C LYS A 115 7.68 -33.81 -14.28
N ALA A 116 8.99 -33.62 -14.05
CA ALA A 116 9.97 -34.71 -14.03
C ALA A 116 9.72 -35.71 -12.89
N GLU A 117 9.41 -35.22 -11.68
CA GLU A 117 9.07 -36.05 -10.52
C GLU A 117 7.80 -36.89 -10.77
N SER A 118 6.78 -36.28 -11.38
CA SER A 118 5.52 -36.95 -11.73
C SER A 118 5.74 -38.04 -12.79
N ALA A 119 6.55 -37.77 -13.81
CA ALA A 119 6.94 -38.75 -14.82
C ALA A 119 7.72 -39.92 -14.19
N ALA A 120 8.66 -39.64 -13.28
CA ALA A 120 9.39 -40.67 -12.56
C ALA A 120 8.47 -41.56 -11.70
N ALA A 121 7.49 -40.96 -11.00
CA ALA A 121 6.51 -41.69 -10.21
C ALA A 121 5.59 -42.58 -11.06
N ALA A 122 5.14 -42.10 -12.23
CA ALA A 122 4.33 -42.87 -13.18
C ALA A 122 5.10 -44.09 -13.73
N ILE A 123 6.39 -43.92 -14.02
CA ILE A 123 7.26 -45.03 -14.45
C ILE A 123 7.42 -46.07 -13.34
N GLN A 124 7.57 -45.65 -12.08
CA GLN A 124 7.67 -46.57 -10.94
C GLN A 124 6.38 -47.35 -10.70
N SER A 125 5.21 -46.72 -10.83
CA SER A 125 3.91 -47.38 -10.62
C SER A 125 3.57 -48.38 -11.74
N SER A 126 4.07 -48.18 -12.97
CA SER A 126 3.91 -49.10 -14.10
C SER A 126 4.64 -50.46 -13.93
N LYS A 127 5.60 -50.56 -12.99
CA LYS A 127 6.46 -51.76 -12.80
C LYS A 127 5.98 -52.74 -11.73
N ASN A 128 4.72 -52.69 -11.29
CA ASN A 128 4.16 -53.72 -10.39
C ASN A 128 3.91 -55.09 -11.06
N SER A 129 4.49 -55.36 -12.23
CA SER A 129 4.61 -56.71 -12.78
C SER A 129 6.06 -57.07 -13.13
N LYS A 130 6.67 -57.86 -12.24
CA LYS A 130 7.86 -58.73 -12.39
C LYS A 130 9.22 -58.25 -11.82
N LYS A 131 9.69 -59.09 -10.88
CA LYS A 131 11.03 -59.33 -10.30
C LYS A 131 11.50 -58.44 -9.13
N LYS A 132 11.47 -59.06 -7.95
CA LYS A 132 11.74 -58.57 -6.59
C LYS A 132 13.19 -58.13 -6.28
N TRP A 133 14.11 -58.05 -7.25
CA TRP A 133 15.54 -57.85 -6.96
C TRP A 133 16.34 -57.06 -8.02
N VAL A 134 15.73 -56.09 -8.71
CA VAL A 134 16.49 -55.15 -9.56
C VAL A 134 16.03 -53.72 -9.26
N LYS A 135 16.90 -52.92 -8.61
CA LYS A 135 16.74 -51.45 -8.58
C LYS A 135 17.20 -50.92 -9.93
N THR A 136 16.26 -50.64 -10.83
CA THR A 136 16.55 -49.82 -12.01
C THR A 136 16.41 -48.36 -11.59
N ILE A 137 17.54 -47.65 -11.45
CA ILE A 137 17.53 -46.19 -11.33
C ILE A 137 17.24 -45.65 -12.72
N GLN A 138 16.07 -45.04 -12.92
CA GLN A 138 15.76 -44.26 -14.11
C GLN A 138 15.80 -42.79 -13.72
N THR A 139 16.74 -42.04 -14.30
CA THR A 139 16.85 -40.60 -14.15
C THR A 139 15.92 -39.95 -15.16
N VAL A 140 15.04 -39.05 -14.71
CA VAL A 140 14.30 -38.14 -15.58
C VAL A 140 14.95 -36.78 -15.41
N GLU A 141 15.59 -36.27 -16.47
CA GLU A 141 16.21 -34.95 -16.46
C GLU A 141 15.13 -33.88 -16.69
N ALA A 142 15.20 -32.78 -15.92
CA ALA A 142 14.37 -31.61 -16.11
C ALA A 142 15.21 -30.53 -16.81
N GLU A 143 14.75 -30.02 -17.95
CA GLU A 143 15.34 -28.84 -18.56
C GLU A 143 15.03 -27.61 -17.70
N THR A 144 16.07 -26.93 -17.23
CA THR A 144 15.98 -25.73 -16.37
C THR A 144 16.70 -24.57 -17.03
N LEU A 145 16.21 -23.35 -16.81
CA LEU A 145 16.94 -22.14 -17.16
C LEU A 145 17.81 -21.70 -15.98
N SER A 146 18.98 -21.15 -16.27
CA SER A 146 19.78 -20.47 -15.24
C SER A 146 19.10 -19.16 -14.88
N THR A 147 18.99 -18.87 -13.58
CA THR A 147 18.75 -17.50 -13.12
C THR A 147 19.95 -16.62 -13.48
N ARG A 148 19.84 -15.32 -13.24
CA ARG A 148 21.01 -14.44 -13.21
C ARG A 148 22.10 -15.08 -12.31
N PRO A 149 23.39 -14.93 -12.64
CA PRO A 149 24.46 -15.59 -11.91
C PRO A 149 24.39 -15.28 -10.42
N VAL A 150 24.15 -16.29 -9.59
CA VAL A 150 24.22 -16.14 -8.13
C VAL A 150 25.64 -16.50 -7.72
N TYR A 151 26.38 -15.51 -7.28
CA TYR A 151 27.76 -15.68 -6.83
C TYR A 151 27.74 -16.37 -5.46
N THR A 152 28.02 -17.67 -5.44
CA THR A 152 27.84 -18.54 -4.26
C THR A 152 29.14 -18.87 -3.54
N ALA A 153 30.29 -18.56 -4.14
CA ALA A 153 31.60 -18.77 -3.58
C ALA A 153 32.59 -17.71 -4.10
N GLU A 154 33.64 -17.45 -3.32
CA GLU A 154 34.72 -16.56 -3.72
C GLU A 154 35.55 -17.16 -4.87
N GLU A 155 35.68 -16.43 -5.98
CA GLU A 155 36.55 -16.78 -7.10
C GLU A 155 37.73 -15.81 -7.16
N THR A 156 38.86 -16.27 -7.69
CA THR A 156 40.08 -15.46 -7.83
C THR A 156 40.64 -15.59 -9.25
N THR A 157 41.15 -14.49 -9.80
CA THR A 157 41.90 -14.47 -11.04
C THR A 157 43.39 -14.38 -10.73
N VAL A 158 44.21 -15.17 -11.44
CA VAL A 158 45.67 -15.12 -11.33
C VAL A 158 46.23 -14.42 -12.57
N TYR A 159 46.84 -13.26 -12.38
CA TYR A 159 47.44 -12.49 -13.48
C TYR A 159 48.80 -13.06 -13.88
N PRO A 160 49.30 -12.74 -15.10
CA PRO A 160 50.58 -13.25 -15.61
C PRO A 160 51.80 -12.89 -14.74
N ASP A 161 51.72 -11.87 -13.89
CA ASP A 161 52.76 -11.47 -12.95
C ASP A 161 52.69 -12.20 -11.59
N GLY A 162 51.71 -13.10 -11.42
CA GLY A 162 51.49 -13.89 -10.22
C GLY A 162 50.60 -13.24 -9.16
N THR A 163 50.02 -12.06 -9.43
CA THR A 163 49.03 -11.46 -8.53
C THR A 163 47.72 -12.24 -8.56
N ILE A 164 47.13 -12.47 -7.37
CA ILE A 164 45.83 -13.13 -7.20
C ILE A 164 44.84 -12.06 -6.75
N GLU A 165 43.79 -11.84 -7.54
CA GLU A 165 42.75 -10.86 -7.22
C GLU A 165 41.40 -11.55 -7.08
N THR A 166 40.68 -11.22 -6.01
CA THR A 166 39.30 -11.67 -5.78
C THR A 166 38.39 -11.07 -6.85
N VAL A 167 37.60 -11.91 -7.51
CA VAL A 167 36.62 -11.48 -8.51
C VAL A 167 35.37 -10.98 -7.79
N TYR A 168 34.89 -9.80 -8.19
CA TYR A 168 33.64 -9.23 -7.73
C TYR A 168 32.58 -9.41 -8.82
N PRO A 169 31.37 -9.88 -8.47
CA PRO A 169 30.30 -10.04 -9.45
C PRO A 169 29.79 -8.68 -9.95
N GLU A 170 29.10 -8.67 -11.09
CA GLU A 170 28.28 -7.52 -11.47
C GLU A 170 27.19 -7.26 -10.41
N ALA A 171 26.78 -5.99 -10.26
CA ALA A 171 25.76 -5.63 -9.28
C ALA A 171 24.42 -6.32 -9.58
N SER A 172 23.93 -7.10 -8.61
CA SER A 172 22.66 -7.83 -8.75
C SER A 172 21.44 -6.90 -8.71
N SER A 173 21.57 -5.74 -8.08
CA SER A 173 20.56 -4.68 -8.04
C SER A 173 21.10 -3.43 -8.73
N PRO A 174 20.29 -2.74 -9.54
CA PRO A 174 20.70 -1.49 -10.16
C PRO A 174 20.65 -0.29 -9.20
N ILE A 175 20.09 -0.46 -7.99
CA ILE A 175 19.83 0.62 -7.04
C ILE A 175 19.74 0.07 -5.60
N ASP A 176 20.86 0.00 -4.89
CA ASP A 176 20.92 -0.50 -3.51
C ASP A 176 20.83 0.65 -2.48
N ILE A 177 21.48 1.78 -2.77
CA ILE A 177 21.52 2.97 -1.91
C ILE A 177 21.17 4.21 -2.73
N VAL A 178 20.35 5.09 -2.16
CA VAL A 178 19.96 6.38 -2.75
C VAL A 178 20.23 7.55 -1.81
N MET A 179 20.52 8.71 -2.38
CA MET A 179 20.56 9.99 -1.67
C MET A 179 19.17 10.65 -1.66
N ILE A 180 18.86 11.37 -0.59
CA ILE A 180 17.63 12.15 -0.43
C ILE A 180 18.03 13.58 -0.05
N SER A 181 17.61 14.58 -0.82
CA SER A 181 18.01 15.99 -0.61
C SER A 181 16.97 16.85 0.09
N GLY A 182 15.78 16.31 0.40
CA GLY A 182 14.73 17.06 1.09
C GLY A 182 13.45 16.26 1.33
N ARG A 183 12.48 16.91 1.97
CA ARG A 183 11.20 16.30 2.39
C ARG A 183 10.38 15.78 1.20
N GLU A 184 10.21 16.59 0.15
CA GLU A 184 9.44 16.20 -1.03
C GLU A 184 9.99 14.93 -1.71
N MET A 185 11.31 14.81 -1.78
CA MET A 185 11.98 13.64 -2.35
C MET A 185 11.78 12.40 -1.47
N TYR A 186 11.86 12.56 -0.15
CA TYR A 186 11.58 11.49 0.80
C TYR A 186 10.16 10.96 0.61
N ASP A 187 9.17 11.85 0.58
CA ASP A 187 7.76 11.47 0.43
C ASP A 187 7.49 10.79 -0.91
N LYS A 188 8.09 11.30 -2.00
CA LYS A 188 8.00 10.65 -3.32
C LYS A 188 8.58 9.25 -3.30
N PHE A 189 9.78 9.06 -2.74
CA PHE A 189 10.41 7.75 -2.68
C PHE A 189 9.66 6.78 -1.75
N ASP A 190 9.07 7.28 -0.67
CA ASP A 190 8.24 6.44 0.19
C ASP A 190 6.93 6.01 -0.49
N ALA A 191 6.29 6.92 -1.22
CA ALA A 191 5.09 6.61 -2.02
C ALA A 191 5.37 5.58 -3.13
N MET A 192 6.60 5.56 -3.66
CA MET A 192 7.07 4.56 -4.62
C MET A 192 7.43 3.20 -3.98
N ASP A 193 7.28 3.04 -2.65
CA ASP A 193 7.78 1.88 -1.89
C ASP A 193 9.27 1.61 -2.14
N LEU A 194 10.05 2.66 -2.39
CA LEU A 194 11.49 2.55 -2.67
C LEU A 194 12.29 2.36 -1.37
N LEU A 195 11.86 2.95 -0.26
CA LEU A 195 12.65 3.07 0.96
C LEU A 195 12.42 1.90 1.94
N SER A 196 13.50 1.25 2.39
CA SER A 196 13.43 0.21 3.41
C SER A 196 13.44 0.79 4.83
N SER A 197 12.59 0.24 5.71
CA SER A 197 12.69 0.53 7.15
C SER A 197 14.02 0.07 7.72
N VAL A 198 14.72 0.98 8.42
CA VAL A 198 16.01 0.69 9.09
C VAL A 198 15.87 0.67 10.61
N LYS A 199 14.66 0.84 11.15
CA LYS A 199 14.37 0.92 12.59
C LYS A 199 14.89 -0.28 13.39
N SER A 200 14.71 -1.49 12.87
CA SER A 200 15.21 -2.72 13.51
C SER A 200 16.75 -2.75 13.51
N SER A 201 17.36 -2.40 12.37
CA SER A 201 18.81 -2.35 12.18
C SER A 201 19.50 -1.29 13.06
N LEU A 202 18.81 -0.19 13.36
CA LEU A 202 19.31 0.85 14.27
C LEU A 202 19.43 0.39 15.74
N SER A 203 18.77 -0.71 16.11
CA SER A 203 18.94 -1.33 17.44
C SER A 203 20.12 -2.28 17.48
N THR A 204 20.43 -2.92 16.35
CA THR A 204 21.56 -3.85 16.21
C THR A 204 22.86 -3.16 15.81
N ASN A 205 22.79 -1.93 15.29
CA ASN A 205 23.92 -1.11 14.90
C ASN A 205 24.01 0.18 15.75
N PRO A 206 24.64 0.12 16.94
CA PRO A 206 24.69 1.27 17.84
C PRO A 206 25.60 2.40 17.34
N LYS A 207 26.49 2.16 16.37
CA LYS A 207 27.46 3.16 15.91
C LYS A 207 26.78 4.33 15.21
N LEU A 208 25.80 4.07 14.35
CA LEU A 208 25.05 5.16 13.72
C LEU A 208 24.44 6.12 14.75
N LYS A 209 23.86 5.59 15.84
CA LYS A 209 23.32 6.39 16.96
C LYS A 209 24.39 7.09 17.81
N GLN A 210 25.65 6.67 17.73
CA GLN A 210 26.76 7.33 18.41
C GLN A 210 27.34 8.50 17.59
N TYR A 211 27.32 8.38 16.26
CA TYR A 211 27.93 9.35 15.34
C TYR A 211 26.95 10.36 14.76
N ILE A 212 25.64 10.06 14.78
CA ILE A 212 24.56 10.94 14.34
C ILE A 212 23.81 11.45 15.57
N TYR A 213 23.52 12.75 15.62
CA TYR A 213 22.85 13.36 16.76
C TYR A 213 21.46 12.76 17.02
N PRO A 214 21.08 12.40 18.26
CA PRO A 214 19.85 11.65 18.55
C PRO A 214 18.56 12.31 18.06
N THR A 215 18.48 13.66 18.12
CA THR A 215 17.31 14.43 17.68
C THR A 215 16.91 14.12 16.24
N PHE A 216 17.86 13.85 15.34
CA PHE A 216 17.52 13.45 13.97
C PHE A 216 16.62 12.21 13.94
N PHE A 217 16.98 11.16 14.68
CA PHE A 217 16.19 9.92 14.69
C PHE A 217 14.88 10.07 15.46
N THR A 218 14.91 10.73 16.62
CA THR A 218 13.71 10.92 17.45
C THR A 218 12.67 11.75 16.74
N GLU A 219 13.08 12.86 16.13
CA GLU A 219 12.13 13.76 15.46
C GLU A 219 11.70 13.24 14.09
N LEU A 220 12.58 12.54 13.35
CA LEU A 220 12.16 11.84 12.14
C LEU A 220 11.08 10.80 12.47
N GLU A 221 11.25 9.98 13.51
CA GLU A 221 10.22 9.02 13.93
C GLU A 221 8.92 9.71 14.37
N ASN A 222 8.99 10.85 15.06
CA ASN A 222 7.80 11.62 15.46
C ASN A 222 7.04 12.17 14.25
N VAL A 223 7.75 12.63 13.22
CA VAL A 223 7.18 13.26 12.02
C VAL A 223 6.67 12.23 11.01
N THR A 224 7.39 11.12 10.79
CA THR A 224 7.08 10.13 9.73
C THR A 224 6.45 8.83 10.26
N GLY A 225 6.57 8.54 11.56
CA GLY A 225 6.13 7.27 12.17
C GLY A 225 7.08 6.08 11.98
N ASP A 226 8.07 6.16 11.09
CA ASP A 226 9.10 5.15 10.88
C ASP A 226 10.41 5.76 10.35
N VAL A 227 11.55 5.12 10.64
CA VAL A 227 12.85 5.56 10.14
C VAL A 227 13.23 4.71 8.92
N LYS A 228 13.07 5.28 7.72
CA LYS A 228 13.36 4.62 6.43
C LYS A 228 14.61 5.14 5.71
N ALA A 229 15.25 6.17 6.27
CA ALA A 229 16.49 6.72 5.76
C ALA A 229 17.40 7.14 6.93
N ILE A 230 18.70 7.07 6.71
CA ILE A 230 19.71 7.52 7.67
C ILE A 230 20.00 9.01 7.38
N PRO A 231 19.61 9.93 8.28
CA PRO A 231 19.91 11.34 8.10
C PRO A 231 21.41 11.55 8.18
N ASN A 232 21.94 12.39 7.30
CA ASN A 232 23.34 12.80 7.36
C ASN A 232 23.50 13.76 8.53
N ASN A 233 24.48 13.48 9.38
CA ASN A 233 24.70 14.30 10.55
C ASN A 233 25.32 15.64 10.14
N ASN A 234 24.47 16.66 10.10
CA ASN A 234 24.74 18.04 9.70
C ASN A 234 24.42 19.00 10.87
N LEU A 235 24.63 20.29 10.65
CA LEU A 235 24.16 21.34 11.55
C LEU A 235 22.62 21.33 11.62
N LEU A 236 22.06 21.13 12.81
CA LEU A 236 20.61 20.97 13.03
C LEU A 236 19.83 22.29 13.03
N ALA A 237 20.47 23.37 13.44
CA ALA A 237 19.86 24.68 13.54
C ALA A 237 20.95 25.73 13.66
N ASN A 238 20.58 26.99 13.46
CA ASN A 238 21.49 28.13 13.57
C ASN A 238 21.07 29.02 14.73
N TYR A 239 22.06 29.58 15.40
CA TYR A 239 21.89 30.77 16.21
C TYR A 239 21.61 31.98 15.30
N LYS A 240 20.95 33.00 15.85
CA LYS A 240 21.04 34.37 15.33
C LYS A 240 21.86 35.20 16.30
N TYR A 241 22.86 35.90 15.78
CA TYR A 241 23.75 36.79 16.52
C TYR A 241 23.56 38.22 16.08
N LEU A 242 23.52 39.16 17.03
CA LEU A 242 23.77 40.56 16.76
C LEU A 242 25.27 40.83 16.92
N VAL A 243 25.90 41.32 15.86
CA VAL A 243 27.28 41.81 15.89
C VAL A 243 27.30 43.33 15.76
N VAL A 244 28.05 44.01 16.63
CA VAL A 244 28.13 45.49 16.69
C VAL A 244 29.58 45.95 16.78
N ASN A 245 30.01 46.84 15.90
CA ASN A 245 31.40 47.30 15.84
C ASN A 245 31.84 47.92 17.19
N LYS A 246 32.94 47.41 17.78
CA LYS A 246 33.44 47.80 19.11
C LYS A 246 33.78 49.29 19.17
N GLU A 247 34.52 49.79 18.18
CA GLU A 247 34.94 51.20 18.13
C GLU A 247 33.74 52.14 18.10
N LEU A 248 32.74 51.84 17.27
CA LEU A 248 31.54 52.67 17.14
C LEU A 248 30.63 52.56 18.37
N ALA A 249 30.47 51.34 18.91
CA ALA A 249 29.70 51.12 20.13
C ALA A 249 30.30 51.91 21.31
N ASP A 250 31.61 51.84 21.51
CA ASP A 250 32.32 52.57 22.56
C ASP A 250 32.25 54.10 22.33
N LYS A 251 32.42 54.55 21.08
CA LYS A 251 32.35 55.97 20.70
C LYS A 251 30.97 56.59 20.97
N TYR A 252 29.90 55.85 20.67
CA TYR A 252 28.53 56.34 20.79
C TYR A 252 27.81 55.87 22.06
N GLY A 253 28.51 55.10 22.92
CA GLY A 253 28.02 54.64 24.22
C GLY A 253 26.93 53.56 24.14
N TYR A 254 26.96 52.71 23.11
CA TYR A 254 26.02 51.61 22.95
C TYR A 254 26.53 50.33 23.64
N SER A 255 25.65 49.62 24.36
CA SER A 255 25.96 48.36 25.03
C SER A 255 25.17 47.21 24.42
N VAL A 256 25.85 46.28 23.74
CA VAL A 256 25.19 45.13 23.07
C VAL A 256 24.41 44.26 24.07
N SER A 257 24.86 44.18 25.31
CA SER A 257 24.20 43.38 26.36
C SER A 257 22.78 43.86 26.66
N ALA A 258 22.47 45.14 26.41
CA ALA A 258 21.15 45.72 26.64
C ALA A 258 20.13 45.40 25.53
N PHE A 259 20.57 44.86 24.39
CA PHE A 259 19.69 44.53 23.27
C PHE A 259 18.59 43.56 23.70
N SER A 260 17.34 43.94 23.52
CA SER A 260 16.18 43.07 23.69
C SER A 260 15.43 42.90 22.37
N ASP A 261 15.33 43.97 21.58
CA ASP A 261 14.79 43.96 20.23
C ASP A 261 15.51 44.97 19.30
N TYR A 262 15.17 44.96 18.01
CA TYR A 262 15.83 45.82 17.03
C TYR A 262 15.58 47.32 17.26
N THR A 263 14.53 47.73 17.99
CA THR A 263 14.27 49.14 18.31
C THR A 263 15.39 49.72 19.17
N ASP A 264 16.02 48.90 20.02
CA ASP A 264 17.14 49.32 20.88
C ASP A 264 18.37 49.80 20.09
N LEU A 265 18.47 49.47 18.80
CA LEU A 265 19.54 49.96 17.91
C LEU A 265 19.29 51.37 17.38
N SER A 266 18.06 51.90 17.48
CA SER A 266 17.64 53.11 16.76
C SER A 266 18.53 54.33 16.99
N GLU A 267 18.85 54.64 18.26
CA GLU A 267 19.68 55.81 18.61
C GLU A 267 21.15 55.61 18.18
N PHE A 268 21.65 54.38 18.30
CA PHE A 268 23.01 54.04 17.89
C PHE A 268 23.17 54.19 16.37
N LEU A 269 22.25 53.62 15.59
CA LEU A 269 22.27 53.70 14.13
C LEU A 269 22.10 55.14 13.62
N GLU A 270 21.31 55.96 14.30
CA GLU A 270 21.16 57.39 13.99
C GLU A 270 22.49 58.14 14.11
N LYS A 271 23.20 57.94 15.23
CA LYS A 271 24.50 58.56 15.50
C LYS A 271 25.55 58.12 14.49
N VAL A 272 25.58 56.83 14.14
CA VAL A 272 26.48 56.30 13.11
C VAL A 272 26.16 56.93 11.76
N LYS A 273 24.89 56.95 11.32
CA LYS A 273 24.50 57.55 10.04
C LYS A 273 24.88 59.03 9.94
N ALA A 274 24.78 59.77 11.04
CA ALA A 274 25.13 61.18 11.09
C ALA A 274 26.65 61.44 11.17
N GLY A 275 27.41 60.54 11.79
CA GLY A 275 28.83 60.73 12.12
C GLY A 275 29.82 60.00 11.21
N GLU A 276 29.44 58.86 10.62
CA GLU A 276 30.34 57.95 9.89
C GLU A 276 29.87 57.75 8.44
N SER A 277 30.28 58.64 7.53
CA SER A 277 29.82 58.60 6.13
C SER A 277 30.30 57.39 5.32
N ASP A 278 31.33 56.67 5.78
CA ASP A 278 31.88 55.47 5.15
C ASP A 278 31.42 54.16 5.80
N VAL A 279 30.42 54.20 6.69
CA VAL A 279 29.90 53.02 7.41
C VAL A 279 28.40 52.88 7.14
N VAL A 280 27.97 51.67 6.78
CA VAL A 280 26.54 51.31 6.72
C VAL A 280 26.04 51.12 8.16
N PRO A 281 25.03 51.86 8.64
CA PRO A 281 24.57 51.68 10.02
C PRO A 281 24.17 50.23 10.32
N PHE A 282 23.34 49.63 9.46
CA PHE A 282 22.92 48.25 9.59
C PHE A 282 23.10 47.55 8.24
N ALA A 283 23.93 46.51 8.19
CA ALA A 283 24.36 45.88 6.94
C ALA A 283 23.20 45.40 6.04
N GLU A 284 22.16 44.80 6.63
CA GLU A 284 21.00 44.29 5.92
C GLU A 284 19.77 44.24 6.83
N LYS A 285 18.58 44.14 6.23
CA LYS A 285 17.32 43.97 6.96
C LYS A 285 17.26 42.54 7.51
N PRO A 286 17.34 42.33 8.83
CA PRO A 286 17.27 40.99 9.43
C PRO A 286 15.84 40.47 9.46
N ASP A 287 15.64 39.16 9.64
CA ASP A 287 14.31 38.61 9.88
C ASP A 287 13.76 38.95 11.28
N ALA A 288 12.46 38.74 11.44
CA ALA A 288 11.81 38.74 12.75
C ALA A 288 12.41 37.65 13.66
N LEU A 289 12.60 37.98 14.94
CA LEU A 289 13.03 37.02 15.95
C LEU A 289 11.84 36.23 16.49
N GLY A 290 12.02 34.92 16.62
CA GLY A 290 11.02 34.04 17.24
C GLY A 290 9.74 33.81 16.44
N ILE A 291 9.70 34.15 15.15
CA ILE A 291 8.52 33.91 14.31
C ILE A 291 8.69 32.62 13.51
N TYR A 292 7.70 31.75 13.60
CA TYR A 292 7.61 30.51 12.82
C TYR A 292 6.28 30.53 12.07
N TYR A 293 6.30 30.14 10.80
CA TYR A 293 5.11 30.06 9.96
C TYR A 293 4.51 28.64 10.02
N ALA A 294 3.18 28.55 10.15
CA ALA A 294 2.47 27.26 10.17
C ALA A 294 2.30 26.67 8.76
N PHE A 295 2.38 27.53 7.75
CA PHE A 295 2.33 27.23 6.33
C PHE A 295 3.49 28.00 5.65
N SER A 296 3.37 28.34 4.37
CA SER A 296 4.33 29.21 3.68
C SER A 296 4.26 30.68 4.15
N GLU A 297 5.33 31.46 3.93
CA GLU A 297 5.48 32.84 4.42
C GLU A 297 4.45 33.84 3.84
N ASP A 298 3.78 33.48 2.75
CA ASP A 298 2.68 34.21 2.14
C ASP A 298 1.34 34.03 2.90
N ILE A 299 1.28 33.12 3.88
CA ILE A 299 0.15 32.92 4.78
C ILE A 299 0.53 33.44 6.16
N ALA A 300 -0.18 34.46 6.64
CA ALA A 300 0.08 35.12 7.92
C ALA A 300 -0.42 34.33 9.15
N ILE A 301 -0.32 32.99 9.13
CA ILE A 301 -0.60 32.10 10.26
C ILE A 301 0.71 31.55 10.77
N GLY A 302 1.02 31.81 12.04
CA GLY A 302 2.26 31.37 12.64
C GLY A 302 2.23 31.46 14.16
N ALA A 303 3.39 31.26 14.78
CA ALA A 303 3.55 31.35 16.21
C ALA A 303 4.73 32.26 16.55
N TYR A 304 4.57 33.04 17.63
CA TYR A 304 5.71 33.63 18.31
C TYR A 304 6.23 32.66 19.37
N PHE A 305 7.52 32.41 19.33
CA PHE A 305 8.26 31.58 20.24
C PHE A 305 9.40 32.38 20.84
N ASN A 306 9.61 32.31 22.16
CA ASN A 306 10.64 33.12 22.79
C ASN A 306 12.01 32.78 22.14
N PRO A 307 12.73 33.76 21.58
CA PRO A 307 13.90 33.48 20.77
C PRO A 307 15.08 32.92 21.59
N ILE A 308 15.09 33.10 22.91
CA ILE A 308 16.15 32.58 23.79
C ILE A 308 15.69 31.29 24.47
N HIS A 309 14.51 31.28 25.10
CA HIS A 309 14.08 30.17 25.95
C HIS A 309 13.21 29.14 25.22
N GLY A 310 12.65 29.46 24.07
CA GLY A 310 11.71 28.58 23.37
C GLY A 310 10.47 28.26 24.22
N TYR A 311 10.18 26.96 24.35
CA TYR A 311 9.12 26.39 25.18
C TYR A 311 9.80 25.86 26.42
N ASP A 312 9.70 26.60 27.51
CA ASP A 312 10.33 26.25 28.77
C ASP A 312 9.34 26.57 29.90
N VAL A 313 8.90 25.51 30.58
CA VAL A 313 7.94 25.58 31.68
C VAL A 313 8.54 26.27 32.91
N GLU A 314 9.85 26.11 33.16
CA GLU A 314 10.54 26.77 34.27
C GLU A 314 10.67 28.26 34.04
N GLU A 315 10.91 28.67 32.79
CA GLU A 315 10.95 30.08 32.36
C GLU A 315 9.55 30.66 32.09
N GLY A 316 8.49 29.86 32.25
CA GLY A 316 7.10 30.27 32.04
C GLY A 316 6.79 30.68 30.59
N THR A 317 7.54 30.15 29.63
CA THR A 317 7.43 30.45 28.21
C THR A 317 6.61 29.40 27.47
N SER A 318 5.82 29.85 26.49
CA SER A 318 4.97 28.99 25.67
C SER A 318 4.65 29.68 24.33
N PHE A 319 4.04 28.96 23.40
CA PHE A 319 3.58 29.49 22.12
C PHE A 319 2.13 29.12 21.83
N THR A 320 1.53 29.87 20.92
CA THR A 320 0.25 29.56 20.31
C THR A 320 0.30 29.92 18.84
N VAL A 321 -0.46 29.21 18.02
CA VAL A 321 -0.74 29.63 16.65
C VAL A 321 -1.62 30.87 16.69
N SER A 322 -1.35 31.83 15.82
CA SER A 322 -1.99 33.14 15.77
C SER A 322 -1.95 33.71 14.36
N ASN A 323 -2.80 34.71 14.12
CA ASN A 323 -2.59 35.66 13.03
C ASN A 323 -1.33 36.47 13.35
N LEU A 324 -0.32 36.45 12.48
CA LEU A 324 0.96 37.13 12.74
C LEU A 324 0.78 38.65 12.91
N PHE A 325 -0.22 39.28 12.29
CA PHE A 325 -0.51 40.70 12.48
C PHE A 325 -1.09 41.03 13.87
N ASP A 326 -1.53 40.03 14.65
CA ASP A 326 -1.92 40.20 16.06
C ASP A 326 -0.73 40.06 17.01
N VAL A 327 0.42 39.57 16.52
CA VAL A 327 1.61 39.33 17.32
C VAL A 327 2.38 40.65 17.50
N PRO A 328 2.49 41.19 18.73
CA PRO A 328 3.14 42.48 18.97
C PRO A 328 4.61 42.48 18.53
N GLN A 329 5.32 41.37 18.71
CA GLN A 329 6.73 41.23 18.34
C GLN A 329 6.91 41.32 16.82
N TYR A 330 6.02 40.69 16.04
CA TYR A 330 6.05 40.75 14.59
C TYR A 330 5.71 42.15 14.06
N THR A 331 4.63 42.75 14.56
CA THR A 331 4.23 44.10 14.12
C THR A 331 5.22 45.18 14.53
N ASN A 332 5.85 45.07 15.72
CA ASN A 332 6.93 45.96 16.14
C ASN A 332 8.17 45.81 15.26
N TYR A 333 8.54 44.56 14.91
CA TYR A 333 9.61 44.29 13.96
C TYR A 333 9.33 44.98 12.60
N LEU A 334 8.15 44.77 12.03
CA LEU A 334 7.78 45.37 10.74
C LEU A 334 7.87 46.91 10.78
N LYS A 335 7.32 47.54 11.82
CA LYS A 335 7.40 49.01 12.03
C LYS A 335 8.85 49.49 12.15
N THR A 336 9.68 48.77 12.88
CA THR A 336 11.09 49.12 13.09
C THR A 336 11.87 49.03 11.79
N MET A 337 11.67 47.95 11.02
CA MET A 337 12.36 47.79 9.74
C MET A 337 11.94 48.84 8.71
N GLU A 338 10.67 49.24 8.70
CA GLU A 338 10.23 50.36 7.86
C GLU A 338 10.90 51.66 8.28
N SER A 339 10.89 51.98 9.57
CA SER A 339 11.56 53.19 10.08
C SER A 339 13.06 53.20 9.77
N PHE A 340 13.72 52.05 9.85
CA PHE A 340 15.14 51.92 9.49
C PHE A 340 15.37 52.10 8.00
N THR A 341 14.44 51.63 7.16
CA THR A 341 14.47 51.81 5.70
C THR A 341 14.29 53.29 5.34
N GLU A 342 13.27 53.97 5.89
CA GLU A 342 13.02 55.40 5.65
C GLU A 342 14.20 56.30 6.07
N LYS A 343 14.93 55.91 7.13
CA LYS A 343 16.11 56.61 7.61
C LYS A 343 17.40 56.22 6.86
N GLY A 344 17.31 55.32 5.89
CA GLY A 344 18.44 54.87 5.08
C GLY A 344 19.50 54.13 5.89
N TYR A 345 19.12 53.40 6.94
CA TYR A 345 20.07 52.67 7.80
C TYR A 345 20.68 51.45 7.10
N PHE A 346 19.99 50.92 6.09
CA PHE A 346 20.48 49.84 5.23
C PHE A 346 21.21 50.36 3.98
N GLU A 347 21.31 51.68 3.79
CA GLU A 347 21.92 52.27 2.60
C GLU A 347 23.41 52.55 2.78
N GLY A 348 24.20 52.06 1.82
CA GLY A 348 25.59 52.43 1.61
C GLY A 348 26.29 51.42 0.69
N SER A 349 27.45 51.80 0.17
CA SER A 349 28.25 50.95 -0.74
C SER A 349 29.59 50.54 -0.12
N SER A 350 29.72 50.68 1.20
CA SER A 350 30.91 50.33 1.96
C SER A 350 30.74 48.94 2.55
N ASP A 351 31.82 48.16 2.58
CA ASP A 351 31.83 46.86 3.27
C ASP A 351 31.85 47.02 4.81
N LYS A 352 32.10 48.23 5.32
CA LYS A 352 32.07 48.53 6.75
C LYS A 352 30.65 48.75 7.23
N PHE A 353 30.28 48.11 8.34
CA PHE A 353 28.99 48.27 8.98
C PHE A 353 29.11 48.47 10.49
N ALA A 354 28.13 49.16 11.09
CA ALA A 354 28.07 49.34 12.54
C ALA A 354 27.36 48.19 13.25
N ALA A 355 26.27 47.66 12.68
CA ALA A 355 25.57 46.48 13.17
C ALA A 355 25.23 45.51 12.04
N LYS A 356 25.16 44.22 12.35
CA LYS A 356 24.69 43.15 11.46
C LYS A 356 24.07 42.02 12.27
N VAL A 357 23.04 41.36 11.73
CA VAL A 357 22.58 40.07 12.25
C VAL A 357 23.24 38.97 11.44
N ILE A 358 23.82 38.00 12.12
CA ILE A 358 24.49 36.86 11.51
C ILE A 358 23.77 35.60 11.95
N THR A 359 23.32 34.81 10.99
CA THR A 359 22.78 33.47 11.21
C THR A 359 23.90 32.46 11.00
N GLY A 360 24.19 31.63 12.00
CA GLY A 360 25.29 30.67 11.91
C GLY A 360 25.40 29.75 13.12
N ASP A 361 26.46 28.95 13.15
CA ASP A 361 26.83 28.11 14.29
C ASP A 361 27.61 28.90 15.37
N ALA A 362 28.05 28.20 16.40
CA ALA A 362 28.84 28.77 17.50
C ALA A 362 30.17 29.43 17.09
N SER A 363 30.63 29.30 15.84
CA SER A 363 31.89 29.92 15.39
C SER A 363 31.80 31.44 15.27
N VAL A 364 30.59 32.00 15.11
CA VAL A 364 30.38 33.44 14.91
C VAL A 364 30.96 34.27 16.05
N GLU A 365 30.86 33.78 17.29
CA GLU A 365 31.44 34.47 18.46
C GLU A 365 32.96 34.56 18.37
N ALA A 366 33.64 33.49 17.96
CA ALA A 366 35.09 33.50 17.78
C ALA A 366 35.52 34.36 16.58
N LEU A 367 34.78 34.29 15.48
CA LEU A 367 35.09 34.99 14.22
C LEU A 367 34.98 36.52 14.35
N TYR A 368 33.98 37.01 15.08
CA TYR A 368 33.70 38.45 15.20
C TYR A 368 34.09 39.05 16.56
N GLY A 369 34.00 38.24 17.62
CA GLY A 369 34.08 38.69 19.01
C GLY A 369 35.42 38.50 19.72
N GLY A 370 36.29 37.62 19.18
CA GLY A 370 37.57 37.24 19.79
C GLY A 370 38.54 38.40 20.05
N ASP A 371 39.71 38.08 20.62
CA ASP A 371 40.72 39.07 21.01
C ASP A 371 41.16 39.98 19.83
N ASP A 372 41.18 39.44 18.62
CA ASP A 372 41.50 40.15 17.37
C ASP A 372 40.24 40.61 16.59
N GLY A 373 39.03 40.37 17.12
CA GLY A 373 37.77 40.71 16.47
C GLY A 373 37.32 42.14 16.76
N ASP A 374 36.80 42.82 15.73
CA ASP A 374 36.38 44.23 15.81
C ASP A 374 34.94 44.44 16.30
N TYR A 375 34.23 43.38 16.72
CA TYR A 375 32.79 43.43 17.01
C TYR A 375 32.43 42.85 18.38
N TYR A 376 31.50 43.48 19.09
CA TYR A 376 30.78 42.83 20.18
C TYR A 376 29.73 41.88 19.59
N VAL A 377 29.65 40.66 20.12
CA VAL A 377 28.73 39.61 19.64
C VAL A 377 27.74 39.26 20.75
N LYS A 378 26.45 39.12 20.41
CA LYS A 378 25.41 38.65 21.31
C LYS A 378 24.49 37.67 20.62
N VAL A 379 24.22 36.52 21.24
CA VAL A 379 23.13 35.63 20.83
C VAL A 379 21.80 36.35 21.06
N ILE A 380 21.03 36.48 19.99
CA ILE A 380 19.68 37.08 20.01
C ILE A 380 18.59 36.05 19.69
N GLN A 381 18.96 34.88 19.17
CA GLN A 381 18.10 33.71 19.07
C GLN A 381 18.92 32.42 19.19
N ASN A 382 18.45 31.49 20.01
CA ASN A 382 19.01 30.13 20.14
C ASN A 382 18.65 29.25 18.93
N PRO A 383 19.41 28.17 18.69
CA PRO A 383 19.16 27.26 17.58
C PRO A 383 17.89 26.45 17.81
N PHE A 384 16.93 26.58 16.91
CA PHE A 384 15.71 25.76 16.91
C PHE A 384 15.61 24.89 15.68
N VAL A 385 15.46 23.58 15.89
CA VAL A 385 15.33 22.57 14.84
C VAL A 385 13.96 22.70 14.19
N ASN A 386 13.94 22.92 12.88
CA ASN A 386 12.73 22.89 12.05
C ASN A 386 12.60 21.55 11.33
N GLU A 387 11.48 21.30 10.65
CA GLU A 387 11.28 20.04 9.94
C GLU A 387 12.26 19.88 8.76
N GLU A 388 12.47 20.95 8.00
CA GLU A 388 13.30 20.97 6.79
C GLU A 388 14.68 20.32 7.01
N ILE A 389 15.32 20.62 8.14
CA ILE A 389 16.68 20.13 8.42
C ILE A 389 16.75 18.62 8.61
N LEU A 390 15.67 17.96 9.04
CA LEU A 390 15.64 16.52 9.28
C LEU A 390 15.78 15.72 7.98
N PHE A 391 15.35 16.32 6.87
CA PHE A 391 15.37 15.72 5.53
C PHE A 391 16.47 16.32 4.64
N ARG A 392 17.24 17.31 5.14
CA ARG A 392 18.32 17.97 4.40
C ARG A 392 19.55 17.07 4.33
N GLY A 393 19.45 16.06 3.47
CA GLY A 393 20.49 15.08 3.22
C GLY A 393 20.28 13.79 4.02
N MET A 394 19.94 12.72 3.31
CA MET A 394 19.83 11.38 3.88
C MET A 394 20.35 10.33 2.91
N LEU A 395 20.73 9.18 3.46
CA LEU A 395 21.05 7.98 2.69
C LEU A 395 20.06 6.88 3.05
N ALA A 396 19.40 6.30 2.04
CA ALA A 396 18.43 5.24 2.24
C ALA A 396 18.87 3.95 1.57
N VAL A 397 18.61 2.83 2.25
CA VAL A 397 18.67 1.50 1.64
C VAL A 397 17.35 1.28 0.92
N THR A 398 17.40 0.80 -0.32
CA THR A 398 16.18 0.56 -1.08
C THR A 398 15.57 -0.80 -0.78
N ASN A 399 14.26 -0.95 -1.01
CA ASN A 399 13.56 -2.24 -1.00
C ASN A 399 14.04 -3.19 -2.13
N TYR A 400 14.86 -2.69 -3.05
CA TYR A 400 15.50 -3.44 -4.13
C TYR A 400 16.95 -3.83 -3.82
N ALA A 401 17.47 -3.48 -2.65
CA ALA A 401 18.85 -3.77 -2.30
C ALA A 401 19.12 -5.28 -2.34
N SER A 402 20.15 -5.66 -3.09
CA SER A 402 20.65 -7.04 -3.19
C SER A 402 21.12 -7.59 -1.84
N ASN A 403 21.60 -6.70 -0.96
CA ASN A 403 21.93 -7.02 0.42
C ASN A 403 21.78 -5.78 1.32
N ALA A 404 20.64 -5.67 2.01
CA ALA A 404 20.32 -4.53 2.86
C ALA A 404 21.30 -4.31 4.04
N GLU A 405 21.81 -5.39 4.65
CA GLU A 405 22.76 -5.30 5.77
C GLU A 405 24.12 -4.72 5.31
N ARG A 406 24.60 -5.15 4.14
CA ARG A 406 25.84 -4.64 3.54
C ARG A 406 25.66 -3.23 2.98
N ALA A 407 24.50 -2.91 2.43
CA ALA A 407 24.16 -1.54 2.06
C ALA A 407 24.20 -0.60 3.27
N LEU A 408 23.60 -1.02 4.39
CA LEU A 408 23.66 -0.25 5.64
C LEU A 408 25.10 -0.15 6.20
N THR A 409 25.94 -1.17 5.99
CA THR A 409 27.38 -1.13 6.36
C THR A 409 28.11 -0.03 5.58
N ILE A 410 27.82 0.15 4.29
CA ILE A 410 28.37 1.26 3.50
C ILE A 410 27.88 2.62 4.03
N ILE A 411 26.59 2.74 4.37
CA ILE A 411 26.04 3.97 4.96
C ILE A 411 26.67 4.27 6.34
N GLU A 412 26.86 3.26 7.19
CA GLU A 412 27.62 3.40 8.45
C GLU A 412 29.02 3.93 8.18
N MET A 413 29.73 3.33 7.22
CA MET A 413 31.10 3.71 6.89
C MET A 413 31.18 5.15 6.36
N ILE A 414 30.25 5.58 5.50
CA ILE A 414 30.16 6.98 5.04
C ILE A 414 29.99 7.95 6.23
N ASN A 415 29.30 7.53 7.29
CA ASN A 415 29.03 8.36 8.47
C ASN A 415 30.07 8.23 9.61
N THR A 416 31.00 7.29 9.52
CA THR A 416 31.94 6.96 10.62
C THR A 416 33.42 6.90 10.21
N ASP A 417 33.73 6.83 8.92
CA ASP A 417 35.10 6.78 8.40
C ASP A 417 35.46 8.06 7.64
N SER A 418 36.45 8.79 8.17
CA SER A 418 36.91 10.05 7.57
C SER A 418 37.50 9.88 6.18
N GLN A 419 38.19 8.78 5.87
CA GLN A 419 38.79 8.59 4.55
C GLN A 419 37.69 8.42 3.50
N VAL A 420 36.67 7.62 3.80
CA VAL A 420 35.55 7.37 2.88
C VAL A 420 34.70 8.64 2.71
N LYS A 421 34.36 9.33 3.80
CA LYS A 421 33.63 10.60 3.74
C LYS A 421 34.34 11.61 2.84
N ASN A 422 35.66 11.78 3.00
CA ASN A 422 36.42 12.75 2.22
C ASN A 422 36.61 12.34 0.76
N LEU A 423 36.75 11.04 0.45
CA LEU A 423 36.74 10.56 -0.94
C LEU A 423 35.41 10.87 -1.62
N LEU A 424 34.29 10.57 -0.95
CA LEU A 424 32.96 10.83 -1.50
C LEU A 424 32.66 12.33 -1.63
N GLN A 425 33.14 13.17 -0.70
CA GLN A 425 32.86 14.60 -0.68
C GLN A 425 33.77 15.44 -1.60
N TYR A 426 35.08 15.17 -1.58
CA TYR A 426 36.10 16.03 -2.20
C TYR A 426 36.81 15.40 -3.38
N GLY A 427 36.66 14.08 -3.60
CA GLY A 427 37.34 13.37 -4.66
C GLY A 427 38.73 12.84 -4.24
N ILE A 428 39.69 12.83 -5.16
CA ILE A 428 41.03 12.28 -4.94
C ILE A 428 42.01 13.36 -4.45
N GLU A 429 42.71 13.09 -3.35
CA GLU A 429 43.73 14.00 -2.80
C GLU A 429 44.89 14.19 -3.80
N ASN A 430 45.40 15.41 -3.89
CA ASN A 430 46.39 15.91 -4.86
C ASN A 430 45.94 15.91 -6.33
N LYS A 431 44.70 15.48 -6.63
CA LYS A 431 44.04 15.66 -7.93
C LYS A 431 42.92 16.70 -7.83
N ASN A 432 41.93 16.47 -6.97
CA ASN A 432 40.74 17.31 -6.79
C ASN A 432 40.90 18.29 -5.62
N TYR A 433 41.55 17.88 -4.53
CA TYR A 433 41.81 18.73 -3.36
C TYR A 433 43.19 18.44 -2.76
N LYS A 434 43.65 19.30 -1.85
CA LYS A 434 44.86 19.07 -1.04
C LYS A 434 44.60 19.46 0.42
N VAL A 435 45.12 18.67 1.36
CA VAL A 435 45.08 19.00 2.79
C VAL A 435 46.17 20.02 3.15
N ASN A 436 45.77 21.08 3.84
CA ASN A 436 46.62 22.15 4.33
C ASN A 436 47.24 21.79 5.70
N SER A 437 48.27 22.54 6.11
CA SER A 437 48.98 22.27 7.38
C SER A 437 48.11 22.49 8.63
N ASP A 438 47.04 23.27 8.51
CA ASP A 438 46.09 23.57 9.57
C ASP A 438 44.92 22.57 9.64
N GLY A 439 44.87 21.58 8.74
CA GLY A 439 43.82 20.57 8.66
C GLY A 439 42.63 20.94 7.78
N THR A 440 42.61 22.12 7.16
CA THR A 440 41.63 22.50 6.13
C THR A 440 42.01 21.91 4.76
N ILE A 441 41.12 22.01 3.77
CA ILE A 441 41.42 21.62 2.38
C ILE A 441 41.32 22.78 1.41
N THR A 442 42.20 22.78 0.40
CA THR A 442 42.10 23.65 -0.78
C THR A 442 41.66 22.81 -1.98
N ARG A 443 40.59 23.24 -2.67
CA ARG A 443 40.15 22.62 -3.93
C ARG A 443 41.11 23.01 -5.06
N LEU A 444 41.54 22.01 -5.84
CA LEU A 444 42.49 22.18 -6.95
C LEU A 444 41.76 22.37 -8.30
N ASN A 445 40.55 21.86 -8.42
CA ASN A 445 39.65 22.01 -9.57
C ASN A 445 38.19 21.76 -9.16
N HIS A 446 37.26 21.83 -10.13
CA HIS A 446 35.83 21.57 -9.95
C HIS A 446 35.38 20.30 -10.69
N ASP A 447 36.32 19.42 -11.05
CA ASP A 447 36.04 18.22 -11.86
C ASP A 447 35.33 17.13 -11.02
N TYR A 448 35.25 17.30 -9.69
CA TYR A 448 34.44 16.49 -8.78
C TYR A 448 33.88 17.37 -7.65
N MET A 449 32.56 17.57 -7.65
CA MET A 449 31.87 18.49 -6.75
C MET A 449 30.59 17.86 -6.22
N MET A 450 30.46 17.81 -4.89
CA MET A 450 29.32 17.21 -4.18
C MET A 450 28.81 18.17 -3.11
N ASP A 451 27.50 18.17 -2.87
CA ASP A 451 26.91 18.83 -1.70
C ASP A 451 27.27 18.05 -0.43
N ASN A 452 27.93 18.73 0.51
CA ASN A 452 28.33 18.16 1.79
C ASN A 452 27.16 17.62 2.61
N ASN A 453 25.95 18.20 2.45
CA ASN A 453 24.77 17.70 3.12
C ASN A 453 24.39 16.28 2.65
N LEU A 454 24.75 15.87 1.43
CA LEU A 454 24.36 14.59 0.83
C LEU A 454 25.38 13.47 1.02
N THR A 455 26.59 13.78 1.48
CA THR A 455 27.71 12.83 1.52
C THR A 455 28.00 12.27 2.92
N GLY A 456 27.03 12.30 3.85
CA GLY A 456 27.19 11.75 5.20
C GLY A 456 27.64 12.75 6.26
N ASN A 457 27.94 12.23 7.45
CA ASN A 457 28.34 12.98 8.65
C ASN A 457 29.47 14.01 8.39
N VAL A 458 29.19 15.30 8.57
CA VAL A 458 30.16 16.38 8.34
C VAL A 458 31.34 16.32 9.29
N TYR A 459 31.17 15.76 10.49
CA TYR A 459 32.25 15.64 11.47
C TYR A 459 33.39 14.72 11.00
N MET A 460 33.12 13.86 10.01
CA MET A 460 34.13 12.99 9.40
C MET A 460 34.84 13.65 8.20
N GLY A 461 34.35 14.79 7.71
CA GLY A 461 34.94 15.54 6.60
C GLY A 461 36.00 16.53 7.06
N TYR A 462 36.87 16.98 6.14
CA TYR A 462 37.76 18.11 6.40
C TYR A 462 37.01 19.44 6.30
N PRO A 463 37.32 20.46 7.13
CA PRO A 463 36.84 21.82 6.89
C PRO A 463 37.40 22.38 5.57
N GLU A 464 36.62 23.16 4.83
CA GLU A 464 37.09 23.83 3.61
C GLU A 464 37.98 25.05 3.94
N GLU A 465 38.81 25.47 2.98
CA GLU A 465 39.63 26.68 3.09
C GLU A 465 38.75 27.90 3.41
N GLY A 466 39.17 28.67 4.41
CA GLY A 466 38.38 29.79 4.95
C GLY A 466 37.49 29.41 6.14
N MET A 467 37.25 28.12 6.40
CA MET A 467 36.64 27.66 7.65
C MET A 467 37.68 27.57 8.77
N SER A 468 37.21 27.63 10.02
CA SER A 468 38.06 27.33 11.18
C SER A 468 38.41 25.85 11.23
N ALA A 469 39.63 25.52 11.67
CA ALA A 469 40.02 24.15 11.98
C ALA A 469 39.11 23.50 13.06
N ASP A 470 38.48 24.32 13.90
CA ASP A 470 37.51 23.91 14.92
C ASP A 470 36.04 23.94 14.45
N ALA A 471 35.77 24.13 13.15
CA ALA A 471 34.40 24.25 12.60
C ALA A 471 33.44 23.17 13.12
N TRP A 472 33.87 21.91 13.13
CA TRP A 472 33.02 20.80 13.59
C TRP A 472 32.76 20.80 15.10
N ASN A 473 33.64 21.38 15.91
CA ASN A 473 33.38 21.58 17.34
C ASN A 473 32.26 22.61 17.55
N TYR A 474 32.23 23.68 16.74
CA TYR A 474 31.17 24.69 16.78
C TYR A 474 29.82 24.15 16.30
N VAL A 475 29.81 23.36 15.22
CA VAL A 475 28.60 22.67 14.75
C VAL A 475 28.08 21.72 15.84
N LYS A 476 28.97 20.94 16.47
CA LYS A 476 28.61 20.03 17.56
C LYS A 476 28.04 20.76 18.77
N GLN A 477 28.63 21.89 19.16
CA GLN A 477 28.12 22.71 20.25
C GLN A 477 26.72 23.25 19.91
N THR A 478 26.54 23.79 18.70
CA THR A 478 25.24 24.29 18.23
C THR A 478 24.15 23.21 18.26
N ASN A 479 24.47 22.00 17.81
CA ASN A 479 23.53 20.88 17.87
C ASN A 479 23.16 20.51 19.31
N LEU A 480 24.13 20.55 20.24
CA LEU A 480 23.90 20.29 21.67
C LEU A 480 22.99 21.33 22.32
N ASP A 481 23.07 22.58 21.87
CA ASP A 481 22.27 23.70 22.39
C ASP A 481 20.90 23.82 21.68
N SER A 482 20.63 22.98 20.68
CA SER A 482 19.42 23.07 19.87
C SER A 482 18.17 22.48 20.51
N SER A 483 17.04 23.17 20.34
CA SER A 483 15.72 22.78 20.82
C SER A 483 14.73 22.64 19.67
N ALA A 484 13.61 21.95 19.86
CA ALA A 484 12.59 21.82 18.82
C ALA A 484 11.85 23.15 18.58
N SER A 485 11.61 23.49 17.31
CA SER A 485 10.73 24.61 16.93
C SER A 485 9.25 24.30 17.19
N PRO A 486 8.36 25.31 17.23
CA PRO A 486 6.92 25.13 17.48
C PRO A 486 6.24 24.07 16.62
N PHE A 487 6.52 24.06 15.31
CA PHE A 487 5.87 23.15 14.36
C PHE A 487 6.56 21.79 14.24
N LEU A 488 7.68 21.59 14.93
CA LEU A 488 8.22 20.25 15.18
C LEU A 488 7.56 19.62 16.42
N ILE A 489 7.21 20.45 17.43
CA ILE A 489 6.46 20.04 18.62
C ILE A 489 5.00 19.68 18.28
N TYR A 490 4.37 20.50 17.43
CA TYR A 490 3.04 20.25 16.88
C TYR A 490 3.07 20.44 15.36
N ASP A 491 3.30 19.33 14.67
CA ASP A 491 3.30 19.28 13.21
C ASP A 491 1.88 19.53 12.64
N ILE A 492 1.79 20.32 11.57
CA ILE A 492 0.55 20.72 10.91
C ILE A 492 0.57 20.16 9.48
N THR A 493 0.01 18.96 9.30
CA THR A 493 -0.09 18.30 8.00
C THR A 493 -1.45 18.49 7.37
N ASP A 494 -1.53 18.32 6.05
CA ASP A 494 -2.80 18.25 5.32
C ASP A 494 -3.74 17.21 5.94
N THR A 495 -3.25 16.01 6.28
CA THR A 495 -4.08 14.99 6.95
C THR A 495 -4.72 15.48 8.25
N LYS A 496 -3.99 16.28 9.05
CA LYS A 496 -4.55 16.90 10.26
C LYS A 496 -5.57 17.98 9.91
N ILE A 497 -5.29 18.83 8.92
CA ILE A 497 -6.25 19.84 8.44
C ILE A 497 -7.53 19.18 7.93
N ASP A 498 -7.42 18.08 7.20
CA ASP A 498 -8.54 17.29 6.67
C ASP A 498 -9.41 16.72 7.78
N ALA A 499 -8.77 16.13 8.81
CA ALA A 499 -9.47 15.63 9.98
C ALA A 499 -10.21 16.75 10.73
N LEU A 500 -9.67 17.99 10.69
CA LEU A 500 -10.24 19.16 11.36
C LEU A 500 -11.22 19.96 10.48
N MET A 501 -11.39 19.61 9.20
CA MET A 501 -12.14 20.42 8.22
C MET A 501 -13.58 20.72 8.66
N ASP A 502 -14.28 19.71 9.18
CA ASP A 502 -15.65 19.89 9.68
C ASP A 502 -15.70 20.81 10.89
N SER A 503 -14.69 20.77 11.76
CA SER A 503 -14.56 21.67 12.91
C SER A 503 -14.29 23.10 12.46
N ILE A 504 -13.39 23.29 11.50
CA ILE A 504 -13.04 24.60 10.92
C ILE A 504 -14.27 25.23 10.26
N ILE A 505 -14.98 24.50 9.40
CA ILE A 505 -16.19 24.98 8.72
C ILE A 505 -17.32 25.25 9.74
N LYS A 506 -17.52 24.35 10.71
CA LYS A 506 -18.50 24.55 11.77
C LYS A 506 -18.22 25.84 12.55
N ARG A 507 -16.98 26.05 12.97
CA ARG A 507 -16.52 27.24 13.68
C ARG A 507 -16.77 28.50 12.85
N ALA A 508 -16.42 28.51 11.57
CA ALA A 508 -16.65 29.63 10.67
C ALA A 508 -18.15 30.00 10.61
N ILE A 509 -19.02 29.00 10.39
CA ILE A 509 -20.47 29.21 10.31
C ILE A 509 -21.04 29.69 11.65
N MET A 510 -20.60 29.11 12.76
CA MET A 510 -21.12 29.45 14.08
C MET A 510 -20.64 30.83 14.53
N ASN A 511 -19.40 31.21 14.22
CA ASN A 511 -18.90 32.57 14.45
C ASN A 511 -19.78 33.61 13.74
N ASP A 512 -20.11 33.39 12.46
CA ASP A 512 -21.02 34.26 11.71
C ASP A 512 -22.43 34.31 12.34
N ALA A 513 -22.96 33.16 12.76
CA ALA A 513 -24.30 33.07 13.32
C ALA A 513 -24.44 33.72 14.72
N LEU A 514 -23.34 33.76 15.47
CA LEU A 514 -23.26 34.28 16.83
C LEU A 514 -22.79 35.75 16.86
N ALA A 515 -22.19 36.26 15.78
CA ALA A 515 -21.74 37.65 15.65
C ALA A 515 -22.77 38.70 16.12
N PRO A 516 -24.09 38.59 15.86
CA PRO A 516 -25.09 39.55 16.36
C PRO A 516 -25.18 39.65 17.90
N GLN A 517 -24.66 38.66 18.62
CA GLN A 517 -24.64 38.61 20.08
C GLN A 517 -23.29 39.07 20.66
N ASN A 518 -22.32 39.42 19.80
CA ASN A 518 -20.96 39.79 20.16
C ASN A 518 -20.25 38.69 20.99
N ILE A 519 -20.44 37.43 20.59
CA ILE A 519 -19.76 36.25 21.15
C ILE A 519 -19.22 35.39 20.00
N ASP A 520 -18.10 34.72 20.22
CA ASP A 520 -17.56 33.73 19.29
C ASP A 520 -17.97 32.31 19.67
N TYR A 521 -17.63 31.35 18.81
CA TYR A 521 -17.97 29.96 18.98
C TYR A 521 -17.26 29.33 20.19
N THR A 522 -16.01 29.72 20.47
CA THR A 522 -15.26 29.24 21.64
C THR A 522 -15.99 29.59 22.94
N THR A 523 -16.34 30.87 23.12
CA THR A 523 -17.08 31.37 24.29
C THR A 523 -18.44 30.67 24.41
N TYR A 524 -19.11 30.47 23.28
CA TYR A 524 -20.39 29.76 23.23
C TYR A 524 -20.29 28.31 23.70
N VAL A 525 -19.24 27.58 23.29
CA VAL A 525 -18.99 26.20 23.70
C VAL A 525 -18.59 26.12 25.17
N GLU A 526 -17.68 26.98 25.63
CA GLU A 526 -17.24 27.00 27.04
C GLU A 526 -18.37 27.34 28.02
N ALA A 527 -19.36 28.12 27.58
CA ALA A 527 -20.53 28.46 28.37
C ALA A 527 -21.61 27.35 28.41
N GLN A 528 -21.47 26.24 27.67
CA GLN A 528 -22.47 25.18 27.66
C GLN A 528 -22.75 24.63 29.07
N GLY A 529 -24.03 24.44 29.39
CA GLY A 529 -24.48 24.00 30.72
C GLY A 529 -24.52 25.11 31.78
N THR A 530 -24.18 26.35 31.43
CA THR A 530 -24.34 27.53 32.30
C THR A 530 -25.57 28.36 31.92
N ALA A 531 -25.97 29.30 32.77
CA ALA A 531 -27.06 30.24 32.48
C ALA A 531 -26.76 31.13 31.27
N ASP A 532 -25.50 31.50 31.06
CA ASP A 532 -25.07 32.27 29.88
C ASP A 532 -25.12 31.41 28.62
N GLY A 533 -24.72 30.14 28.69
CA GLY A 533 -24.88 29.20 27.57
C GLY A 533 -26.33 29.03 27.13
N GLU A 534 -27.27 28.88 28.08
CA GLU A 534 -28.70 28.83 27.76
C GLU A 534 -29.18 30.12 27.09
N LYS A 535 -28.71 31.27 27.56
CA LYS A 535 -29.02 32.59 26.97
C LYS A 535 -28.50 32.70 25.53
N TYR A 536 -27.25 32.33 25.28
CA TYR A 536 -26.64 32.38 23.96
C TYR A 536 -27.35 31.44 22.98
N HIS A 537 -27.61 30.21 23.40
CA HIS A 537 -28.32 29.24 22.59
C HIS A 537 -29.73 29.71 22.23
N LYS A 538 -30.46 30.29 23.21
CA LYS A 538 -31.78 30.87 22.97
C LYS A 538 -31.71 32.01 21.94
N ALA A 539 -30.74 32.91 22.06
CA ALA A 539 -30.58 34.03 21.13
C ALA A 539 -30.23 33.53 19.71
N PHE A 540 -29.34 32.54 19.57
CA PHE A 540 -29.02 31.91 18.29
C PHE A 540 -30.27 31.32 17.61
N ARG A 541 -31.09 30.58 18.37
CA ARG A 541 -32.36 30.04 17.87
C ARG A 541 -33.32 31.15 17.45
N GLN A 542 -33.47 32.18 18.26
CA GLN A 542 -34.39 33.29 18.00
C GLN A 542 -34.00 34.12 16.77
N ASN A 543 -32.70 34.38 16.58
CA ASN A 543 -32.19 35.09 15.40
C ASN A 543 -32.45 34.31 14.10
N ASN A 544 -32.56 32.98 14.18
CA ASN A 544 -32.79 32.09 13.05
C ASN A 544 -34.18 31.40 13.13
N ALA A 545 -35.15 32.03 13.81
CA ALA A 545 -36.41 31.38 14.18
C ALA A 545 -37.23 30.87 12.99
N GLU A 546 -37.36 31.66 11.91
CA GLU A 546 -38.15 31.27 10.75
C GLU A 546 -37.53 30.07 10.00
N PHE A 547 -36.21 30.07 9.87
CA PHE A 547 -35.47 28.92 9.35
C PHE A 547 -35.72 27.67 10.19
N PHE A 548 -35.53 27.76 11.50
CA PHE A 548 -35.68 26.62 12.39
C PHE A 548 -37.10 26.09 12.49
N LYS A 549 -38.11 26.97 12.51
CA LYS A 549 -39.52 26.55 12.48
C LYS A 549 -39.84 25.77 11.20
N LYS A 550 -39.33 26.23 10.04
CA LYS A 550 -39.46 25.50 8.78
C LYS A 550 -38.76 24.14 8.83
N LYS A 551 -37.52 24.08 9.36
CA LYS A 551 -36.78 22.82 9.52
C LYS A 551 -37.45 21.84 10.48
N LEU A 552 -38.09 22.30 11.54
CA LEU A 552 -38.90 21.46 12.43
C LEU A 552 -40.10 20.84 11.70
N GLN A 553 -40.77 21.61 10.82
CA GLN A 553 -41.87 21.07 10.00
C GLN A 553 -41.36 20.02 9.00
N GLU A 554 -40.24 20.30 8.34
CA GLU A 554 -39.56 19.34 7.45
C GLU A 554 -39.15 18.07 8.21
N ALA A 555 -38.77 18.19 9.49
CA ALA A 555 -38.46 17.07 10.37
C ALA A 555 -39.71 16.34 10.94
N GLY A 556 -40.92 16.71 10.51
CA GLY A 556 -42.17 16.03 10.88
C GLY A 556 -42.91 16.60 12.09
N VAL A 557 -42.51 17.76 12.63
CA VAL A 557 -43.26 18.44 13.69
C VAL A 557 -44.55 19.00 13.11
N LYS A 558 -45.70 18.62 13.70
CA LYS A 558 -47.01 19.13 13.29
C LYS A 558 -47.08 20.65 13.41
N ALA A 559 -47.72 21.30 12.44
CA ALA A 559 -47.76 22.77 12.32
C ALA A 559 -48.27 23.49 13.59
N ASP A 560 -49.24 22.90 14.31
CA ASP A 560 -49.78 23.41 15.57
C ASP A 560 -48.82 23.28 16.76
N SER A 561 -47.84 22.38 16.66
CA SER A 561 -46.87 22.03 17.70
C SER A 561 -45.48 22.66 17.49
N VAL A 562 -45.21 23.24 16.31
CA VAL A 562 -43.89 23.84 15.97
C VAL A 562 -43.46 24.89 16.99
N LYS A 563 -44.37 25.78 17.39
CA LYS A 563 -44.07 26.86 18.33
C LYS A 563 -43.69 26.31 19.70
N SER A 564 -44.44 25.35 20.24
CA SER A 564 -44.18 24.79 21.56
C SER A 564 -42.88 23.99 21.60
N VAL A 565 -42.56 23.28 20.51
CA VAL A 565 -41.27 22.58 20.35
C VAL A 565 -40.12 23.58 20.25
N PHE A 566 -40.28 24.64 19.45
CA PHE A 566 -39.27 25.69 19.29
C PHE A 566 -39.04 26.51 20.58
N ASP A 567 -40.04 26.70 21.44
CA ASP A 567 -39.86 27.45 22.69
C ASP A 567 -39.24 26.58 23.81
N ASN A 568 -39.22 25.24 23.66
CA ASN A 568 -38.66 24.32 24.64
C ASN A 568 -37.13 24.20 24.47
N LEU A 569 -36.35 24.75 25.41
CA LEU A 569 -34.89 24.68 25.40
C LEU A 569 -34.33 23.32 25.86
N THR A 570 -35.12 22.54 26.60
CA THR A 570 -34.73 21.24 27.15
C THR A 570 -35.43 20.07 26.44
N HIS A 571 -35.72 20.23 25.15
CA HIS A 571 -36.41 19.21 24.36
C HIS A 571 -35.48 17.99 24.14
N LYS A 572 -36.00 16.76 24.35
CA LYS A 572 -35.17 15.53 24.31
C LYS A 572 -34.74 15.09 22.90
N VAL A 573 -35.52 15.43 21.87
CA VAL A 573 -35.23 15.09 20.46
C VAL A 573 -34.52 16.24 19.74
N TYR A 574 -35.15 17.41 19.68
CA TYR A 574 -34.56 18.63 19.12
C TYR A 574 -33.67 19.34 20.16
N THR A 575 -32.49 18.77 20.38
CA THR A 575 -31.48 19.26 21.34
C THR A 575 -30.73 20.50 20.81
N VAL A 576 -29.90 21.11 21.64
CA VAL A 576 -28.98 22.21 21.23
C VAL A 576 -28.17 21.82 19.99
N GLU A 577 -27.57 20.64 20.03
CA GLU A 577 -26.79 20.07 18.94
C GLU A 577 -27.61 19.87 17.66
N TRP A 578 -28.90 19.51 17.76
CA TRP A 578 -29.77 19.42 16.58
C TRP A 578 -29.89 20.78 15.87
N TYR A 579 -30.09 21.86 16.61
CA TYR A 579 -30.19 23.20 16.03
C TYR A 579 -28.87 23.64 15.39
N GLU A 580 -27.74 23.42 16.08
CA GLU A 580 -26.41 23.71 15.54
C GLU A 580 -26.15 22.95 14.24
N ASN A 581 -26.24 21.62 14.28
CA ASN A 581 -25.94 20.78 13.12
C ASN A 581 -26.91 21.05 11.96
N THR A 582 -28.18 21.35 12.25
CA THR A 582 -29.16 21.73 11.20
C THR A 582 -28.76 23.03 10.49
N TYR A 583 -28.31 24.03 11.25
CA TYR A 583 -27.87 25.30 10.67
C TYR A 583 -26.54 25.16 9.93
N VAL A 584 -25.56 24.50 10.56
CA VAL A 584 -24.23 24.25 10.00
C VAL A 584 -24.32 23.48 8.69
N ASN A 585 -25.06 22.37 8.64
CA ASN A 585 -25.21 21.59 7.41
C ASN A 585 -25.89 22.38 6.29
N TYR A 586 -26.85 23.24 6.63
CA TYR A 586 -27.50 24.11 5.66
C TYR A 586 -26.53 25.13 5.07
N VAL A 587 -25.81 25.88 5.91
CA VAL A 587 -24.87 26.91 5.44
C VAL A 587 -23.66 26.28 4.74
N LYS A 588 -23.15 25.15 5.24
CA LYS A 588 -22.06 24.41 4.59
C LYS A 588 -22.42 24.06 3.15
N ALA A 589 -23.62 23.53 2.91
CA ALA A 589 -24.09 23.21 1.57
C ALA A 589 -24.24 24.45 0.67
N GLU A 590 -24.65 25.58 1.23
CA GLU A 590 -24.89 26.82 0.49
C GLU A 590 -23.61 27.61 0.17
N LYS A 591 -22.66 27.69 1.11
CA LYS A 591 -21.50 28.61 1.03
C LYS A 591 -20.13 27.93 0.94
N PHE A 592 -19.99 26.70 1.41
CA PHE A 592 -18.70 26.03 1.57
C PHE A 592 -18.62 24.70 0.80
N SER A 593 -19.54 24.47 -0.13
CA SER A 593 -19.66 23.22 -0.89
C SER A 593 -18.54 23.01 -1.93
N ASN A 594 -17.82 24.07 -2.29
CA ASN A 594 -16.67 24.04 -3.20
C ASN A 594 -15.32 24.06 -2.48
N ILE A 595 -15.28 24.02 -1.14
CA ILE A 595 -14.03 23.89 -0.40
C ILE A 595 -13.77 22.40 -0.15
N SER A 596 -12.57 21.96 -0.50
CA SER A 596 -12.09 20.62 -0.19
C SER A 596 -10.61 20.66 0.17
N THR A 597 -10.13 19.56 0.70
CA THR A 597 -8.71 19.34 0.94
C THR A 597 -8.12 18.48 -0.16
N GLU A 598 -6.79 18.36 -0.23
CA GLU A 598 -6.15 17.52 -1.25
C GLU A 598 -6.58 16.04 -1.11
N ASN A 599 -6.60 15.47 0.11
CA ASN A 599 -7.11 14.09 0.26
C ASN A 599 -8.63 14.02 0.04
N GLY A 600 -9.35 15.13 0.25
CA GLY A 600 -10.76 15.26 -0.10
C GLY A 600 -10.98 15.13 -1.61
N ILE A 601 -10.14 15.79 -2.40
CA ILE A 601 -10.10 15.69 -3.87
C ILE A 601 -9.75 14.27 -4.31
N ASP A 602 -8.71 13.64 -3.73
CA ASP A 602 -8.37 12.23 -3.98
C ASP A 602 -9.57 11.29 -3.75
N ALA A 603 -10.29 11.47 -2.64
CA ALA A 603 -11.48 10.67 -2.34
C ALA A 603 -12.61 10.90 -3.37
N LEU A 604 -12.76 12.12 -3.92
CA LEU A 604 -13.71 12.40 -4.99
C LEU A 604 -13.32 11.71 -6.30
N ILE A 605 -12.04 11.75 -6.65
CA ILE A 605 -11.49 11.06 -7.85
C ILE A 605 -11.76 9.57 -7.76
N LYS A 606 -11.37 8.91 -6.65
CA LYS A 606 -11.60 7.48 -6.42
C LYS A 606 -13.08 7.11 -6.48
N LYS A 607 -13.95 7.99 -5.99
CA LYS A 607 -15.41 7.83 -6.08
C LYS A 607 -15.92 7.97 -7.52
N GLU A 608 -15.40 8.89 -8.32
CA GLU A 608 -15.75 9.02 -9.74
C GLU A 608 -15.34 7.77 -10.51
N ILE A 609 -14.10 7.30 -10.34
CA ILE A 609 -13.58 6.07 -10.94
C ILE A 609 -14.50 4.88 -10.59
N ALA A 610 -14.76 4.65 -9.30
CA ALA A 610 -15.66 3.58 -8.85
C ALA A 610 -17.06 3.70 -9.49
N SER A 611 -17.61 4.91 -9.56
CA SER A 611 -18.91 5.16 -10.19
C SER A 611 -18.91 4.85 -11.69
N VAL A 612 -17.85 5.21 -12.42
CA VAL A 612 -17.75 4.94 -13.87
C VAL A 612 -17.74 3.44 -14.14
N VAL A 613 -17.07 2.66 -13.31
CA VAL A 613 -16.97 1.21 -13.49
C VAL A 613 -18.15 0.42 -12.92
N GLY A 614 -19.06 1.09 -12.19
CA GLY A 614 -20.26 0.50 -11.60
C GLY A 614 -20.04 -0.16 -10.24
N TYR A 615 -19.04 0.31 -9.48
CA TYR A 615 -18.67 -0.19 -8.16
C TYR A 615 -18.76 0.91 -7.09
N VAL A 616 -18.65 0.50 -5.82
CA VAL A 616 -18.74 1.40 -4.67
C VAL A 616 -17.34 1.73 -4.17
N TYR A 617 -17.08 3.01 -3.94
CA TYR A 617 -15.90 3.45 -3.19
C TYR A 617 -16.07 3.11 -1.70
N SER A 618 -15.11 2.40 -1.12
CA SER A 618 -15.07 2.06 0.29
C SER A 618 -13.81 2.67 0.92
N LYS A 619 -13.99 3.43 2.02
CA LYS A 619 -12.86 3.81 2.89
C LYS A 619 -12.41 2.66 3.80
N ASP A 620 -13.28 1.66 4.02
CA ASP A 620 -13.01 0.53 4.91
C ASP A 620 -12.29 -0.62 4.21
N GLU A 621 -11.47 -1.35 4.97
CA GLU A 621 -10.67 -2.52 4.54
C GLU A 621 -11.48 -3.72 4.03
N ASN A 622 -12.81 -3.75 4.19
CA ASN A 622 -13.67 -4.82 3.65
C ASN A 622 -13.96 -4.61 2.16
N LYS A 623 -12.93 -4.83 1.34
CA LYS A 623 -12.87 -4.52 -0.09
C LYS A 623 -13.75 -5.39 -1.01
N THR A 624 -14.51 -6.38 -0.53
CA THR A 624 -15.04 -7.50 -1.36
C THR A 624 -15.86 -7.14 -2.61
N ASN A 625 -16.35 -5.91 -2.73
CA ASN A 625 -17.02 -5.40 -3.95
C ASN A 625 -16.62 -3.95 -4.30
N SER A 626 -15.33 -3.62 -4.18
CA SER A 626 -14.76 -2.33 -4.59
C SER A 626 -13.89 -2.47 -5.85
N PHE A 627 -13.57 -1.34 -6.48
CA PHE A 627 -12.66 -1.29 -7.62
C PHE A 627 -11.25 -1.79 -7.25
N GLU A 628 -10.78 -1.45 -6.04
CA GLU A 628 -9.51 -1.90 -5.48
C GLU A 628 -9.47 -3.42 -5.31
N ALA A 629 -10.56 -4.07 -4.86
CA ALA A 629 -10.58 -5.54 -4.82
C ALA A 629 -10.56 -6.18 -6.20
N LEU A 630 -11.11 -5.54 -7.23
CA LEU A 630 -10.98 -6.06 -8.59
C LEU A 630 -9.51 -6.04 -9.01
N ARG A 631 -8.81 -4.94 -8.72
CA ARG A 631 -7.37 -4.80 -8.96
C ARG A 631 -6.58 -5.91 -8.25
N GLU A 632 -6.77 -6.06 -6.94
CA GLU A 632 -6.11 -7.11 -6.14
C GLU A 632 -6.40 -8.52 -6.67
N ASN A 633 -7.65 -8.82 -7.03
CA ASN A 633 -8.01 -10.12 -7.58
C ASN A 633 -7.37 -10.38 -8.97
N ALA A 634 -7.03 -9.33 -9.71
CA ALA A 634 -6.42 -9.41 -11.02
C ALA A 634 -4.88 -9.46 -11.00
N GLN A 635 -4.23 -9.09 -9.87
CA GLN A 635 -2.77 -9.02 -9.74
C GLN A 635 -2.08 -10.36 -10.12
N ASP A 636 -2.66 -11.49 -9.71
CA ASP A 636 -2.12 -12.81 -10.08
C ASP A 636 -2.04 -12.99 -11.61
N TYR A 637 -3.03 -12.51 -12.36
CA TYR A 637 -3.03 -12.61 -13.83
C TYR A 637 -1.97 -11.70 -14.44
N TYR A 638 -1.87 -10.45 -13.97
CA TYR A 638 -0.88 -9.51 -14.50
C TYR A 638 0.56 -9.92 -14.18
N SER A 639 0.80 -10.48 -12.99
CA SER A 639 2.10 -11.10 -12.69
C SER A 639 2.37 -12.30 -13.60
N ASN A 640 1.38 -13.17 -13.83
CA ASN A 640 1.58 -14.34 -14.69
C ASN A 640 1.80 -13.96 -16.16
N ILE A 641 1.09 -12.97 -16.70
CA ILE A 641 1.27 -12.54 -18.09
C ILE A 641 2.62 -11.84 -18.28
N GLU A 642 3.09 -11.10 -17.27
CA GLU A 642 4.42 -10.50 -17.29
C GLU A 642 5.51 -11.58 -17.27
N HIS A 643 5.39 -12.59 -16.40
CA HIS A 643 6.28 -13.75 -16.44
C HIS A 643 6.24 -14.46 -17.78
N LEU A 644 5.06 -14.57 -18.41
CA LEU A 644 4.95 -15.16 -19.74
C LEU A 644 5.70 -14.32 -20.79
N ARG A 645 5.57 -12.99 -20.78
CA ARG A 645 6.33 -12.08 -21.67
C ARG A 645 7.83 -12.29 -21.52
N ILE A 646 8.31 -12.38 -20.28
CA ILE A 646 9.73 -12.64 -20.01
C ILE A 646 10.15 -14.01 -20.52
N MET A 647 9.41 -15.06 -20.17
CA MET A 647 9.77 -16.44 -20.50
C MET A 647 9.74 -16.69 -22.01
N THR A 648 8.75 -16.13 -22.71
CA THR A 648 8.69 -16.21 -24.18
C THR A 648 9.91 -15.53 -24.82
N LYS A 649 10.33 -14.34 -24.36
CA LYS A 649 11.57 -13.70 -24.82
C LYS A 649 12.82 -14.57 -24.58
N LEU A 650 12.94 -15.16 -23.39
CA LEU A 650 14.10 -15.99 -23.02
C LEU A 650 14.15 -17.36 -23.73
N THR A 651 13.03 -17.86 -24.24
CA THR A 651 12.93 -19.23 -24.76
C THR A 651 12.42 -19.30 -26.18
N ILE A 652 11.20 -18.83 -26.42
CA ILE A 652 10.46 -18.95 -27.67
C ILE A 652 11.00 -17.97 -28.73
N PHE A 653 11.26 -16.72 -28.32
CA PHE A 653 11.62 -15.61 -29.21
C PHE A 653 13.10 -15.25 -29.16
N LYS A 654 13.93 -16.07 -28.52
CA LYS A 654 15.36 -15.80 -28.29
C LYS A 654 16.17 -15.53 -29.56
N ASP A 655 15.72 -16.08 -30.69
CA ASP A 655 16.38 -15.99 -32.00
C ASP A 655 15.65 -15.00 -32.95
N MET A 656 14.60 -14.30 -32.49
CA MET A 656 13.88 -13.30 -33.28
C MET A 656 14.67 -11.98 -33.37
N SER A 657 14.49 -11.25 -34.47
CA SER A 657 15.08 -9.91 -34.63
C SER A 657 14.39 -8.87 -33.73
N GLU A 658 15.08 -7.78 -33.38
CA GLU A 658 14.50 -6.68 -32.57
C GLU A 658 13.23 -6.09 -33.23
N GLU A 659 13.21 -5.95 -34.56
CA GLU A 659 12.04 -5.46 -35.31
C GLU A 659 10.83 -6.40 -35.22
N GLU A 660 11.05 -7.70 -35.09
CA GLU A 660 9.98 -8.69 -34.91
C GLU A 660 9.51 -8.77 -33.47
N LEU A 661 10.43 -8.70 -32.50
CA LEU A 661 10.11 -8.63 -31.07
C LEU A 661 9.27 -7.40 -30.74
N ALA A 662 9.58 -6.24 -31.34
CA ALA A 662 8.82 -5.00 -31.16
C ALA A 662 7.33 -5.14 -31.53
N LYS A 663 6.97 -6.07 -32.42
CA LYS A 663 5.56 -6.33 -32.77
C LYS A 663 4.79 -6.97 -31.61
N TYR A 664 5.46 -7.77 -30.78
CA TYR A 664 4.87 -8.42 -29.60
C TYR A 664 4.88 -7.51 -28.38
N ASP A 665 5.91 -6.68 -28.25
CA ASP A 665 6.04 -5.74 -27.12
C ASP A 665 4.93 -4.69 -27.10
N ASN A 666 4.40 -4.32 -28.28
CA ASN A 666 3.31 -3.35 -28.41
C ASN A 666 1.89 -3.96 -28.30
N LEU A 667 1.76 -5.27 -28.08
CA LEU A 667 0.44 -5.91 -27.95
C LEU A 667 -0.12 -5.71 -26.53
N SER A 668 -1.45 -5.55 -26.44
CA SER A 668 -2.15 -5.64 -25.14
C SER A 668 -1.89 -7.00 -24.48
N ASN A 669 -2.07 -7.09 -23.16
CA ASN A 669 -1.86 -8.36 -22.45
C ASN A 669 -2.70 -9.51 -23.01
N THR A 670 -3.95 -9.25 -23.38
CA THR A 670 -4.84 -10.23 -24.01
C THR A 670 -4.36 -10.64 -25.41
N ASP A 671 -3.94 -9.67 -26.23
CA ASP A 671 -3.50 -9.94 -27.60
C ASP A 671 -2.14 -10.65 -27.62
N PHE A 672 -1.24 -10.27 -26.72
CA PHE A 672 0.05 -10.93 -26.54
C PHE A 672 -0.14 -12.39 -26.12
N GLU A 673 -0.99 -12.62 -25.13
CA GLU A 673 -1.34 -13.96 -24.67
C GLU A 673 -1.83 -14.84 -25.82
N GLN A 674 -2.79 -14.33 -26.59
CA GLN A 674 -3.36 -15.04 -27.74
C GLN A 674 -2.31 -15.29 -28.84
N ALA A 675 -1.45 -14.31 -29.13
CA ALA A 675 -0.38 -14.46 -30.11
C ALA A 675 0.63 -15.55 -29.71
N VAL A 676 0.98 -15.63 -28.42
CA VAL A 676 1.84 -16.70 -27.89
C VAL A 676 1.14 -18.06 -27.99
N PHE A 677 -0.14 -18.14 -27.62
CA PHE A 677 -0.93 -19.37 -27.75
C PHE A 677 -0.95 -19.88 -29.20
N ASP A 678 -1.21 -18.99 -30.16
CA ASP A 678 -1.24 -19.34 -31.59
C ASP A 678 0.12 -19.78 -32.11
N TYR A 679 1.20 -19.11 -31.68
CA TYR A 679 2.58 -19.47 -32.02
C TYR A 679 2.95 -20.87 -31.48
N VAL A 680 2.69 -21.14 -30.20
CA VAL A 680 2.96 -22.44 -29.56
C VAL A 680 2.13 -23.55 -30.22
N LYS A 681 0.87 -23.26 -30.55
CA LYS A 681 -0.03 -24.17 -31.25
C LYS A 681 0.53 -24.58 -32.62
N GLN A 682 0.88 -23.60 -33.45
CA GLN A 682 1.40 -23.85 -34.80
C GLN A 682 2.67 -24.70 -34.74
N ASN A 683 3.64 -24.33 -33.90
CA ASN A 683 4.88 -25.09 -33.76
C ASN A 683 4.64 -26.51 -33.27
N TYR A 684 3.77 -26.72 -32.28
CA TYR A 684 3.49 -28.06 -31.76
C TYR A 684 2.85 -28.96 -32.82
N ILE A 685 1.91 -28.43 -33.62
CA ILE A 685 1.30 -29.16 -34.74
C ILE A 685 2.38 -29.57 -35.75
N GLU A 686 3.26 -28.66 -36.12
CA GLU A 686 4.33 -28.88 -37.10
C GLU A 686 5.36 -29.92 -36.61
N GLU A 687 5.88 -29.75 -35.39
CA GLU A 687 6.87 -30.64 -34.78
C GLU A 687 6.35 -32.08 -34.64
N ASN A 688 5.08 -32.24 -34.26
CA ASN A 688 4.48 -33.55 -33.98
C ASN A 688 3.67 -34.12 -35.16
N LYS A 689 3.62 -33.40 -36.30
CA LYS A 689 2.89 -33.81 -37.51
C LYS A 689 1.42 -34.17 -37.22
N ILE A 690 0.78 -33.37 -36.38
CA ILE A 690 -0.59 -33.62 -35.92
C ILE A 690 -1.58 -33.24 -37.03
N THR A 691 -2.48 -34.16 -37.37
CA THR A 691 -3.62 -33.90 -38.26
C THR A 691 -4.81 -33.35 -37.46
N ASP A 692 -5.79 -32.72 -38.12
CA ASP A 692 -7.03 -32.26 -37.47
C ASP A 692 -7.74 -33.38 -36.69
N GLU A 693 -7.76 -34.60 -37.24
CA GLU A 693 -8.33 -35.79 -36.56
C GLU A 693 -7.55 -36.18 -35.30
N THR A 694 -6.22 -36.07 -35.33
CA THR A 694 -5.37 -36.41 -34.18
C THR A 694 -5.50 -35.33 -33.11
N TYR A 695 -5.65 -34.06 -33.51
CA TYR A 695 -5.86 -32.93 -32.61
C TYR A 695 -7.21 -32.99 -31.89
N ASP A 696 -8.29 -33.30 -32.61
CA ASP A 696 -9.63 -33.50 -32.06
C ASP A 696 -9.64 -34.59 -30.97
N LYS A 697 -9.01 -35.73 -31.24
CA LYS A 697 -8.86 -36.82 -30.27
C LYS A 697 -8.12 -36.37 -29.02
N LEU A 698 -7.04 -35.64 -29.21
CA LEU A 698 -6.16 -35.13 -28.16
C LEU A 698 -6.88 -34.17 -27.19
N ILE A 699 -7.73 -33.26 -27.70
CA ILE A 699 -8.59 -32.41 -26.87
C ILE A 699 -9.57 -33.25 -26.05
N LYS A 700 -10.23 -34.22 -26.69
CA LYS A 700 -11.23 -35.08 -26.04
C LYS A 700 -10.62 -35.92 -24.92
N ASP A 701 -9.44 -36.49 -25.16
CA ASP A 701 -8.68 -37.24 -24.15
C ASP A 701 -8.32 -36.35 -22.96
N PHE A 702 -7.94 -35.08 -23.20
CA PHE A 702 -7.67 -34.11 -22.12
C PHE A 702 -8.92 -33.81 -21.30
N ILE A 703 -10.05 -33.50 -21.92
CA ILE A 703 -11.32 -33.24 -21.21
C ILE A 703 -11.71 -34.47 -20.38
N SER A 704 -11.62 -35.66 -20.98
CA SER A 704 -11.94 -36.93 -20.32
C SER A 704 -11.03 -37.24 -19.15
N SER A 705 -9.76 -36.82 -19.16
CA SER A 705 -8.82 -37.07 -18.05
C SER A 705 -9.32 -36.58 -16.69
N GLY A 706 -10.10 -35.49 -16.67
CA GLY A 706 -10.72 -34.96 -15.46
C GLY A 706 -12.01 -35.68 -15.03
N LEU A 707 -12.62 -36.50 -15.90
CA LEU A 707 -13.90 -37.16 -15.67
C LEU A 707 -13.73 -38.48 -14.92
N THR A 708 -13.36 -38.41 -13.64
CA THR A 708 -13.24 -39.61 -12.80
C THR A 708 -14.57 -40.05 -12.19
N GLN A 709 -14.79 -41.34 -12.03
CA GLN A 709 -15.94 -41.91 -11.34
C GLN A 709 -15.55 -43.04 -10.41
N THR A 710 -16.24 -43.16 -9.29
CA THR A 710 -15.99 -44.25 -8.33
C THR A 710 -17.10 -45.28 -8.44
N ASP A 711 -16.71 -46.51 -8.76
CA ASP A 711 -17.61 -47.64 -8.76
C ASP A 711 -18.04 -47.98 -7.32
N ASN A 712 -19.35 -48.01 -7.08
CA ASN A 712 -19.91 -48.14 -5.73
C ASN A 712 -19.62 -49.51 -5.09
N LEU A 713 -19.44 -50.56 -5.90
CA LEU A 713 -19.20 -51.95 -5.47
C LEU A 713 -17.73 -52.20 -5.16
N THR A 714 -16.84 -51.79 -6.06
CA THR A 714 -15.40 -52.06 -5.99
C THR A 714 -14.62 -50.95 -5.28
N LYS A 715 -15.25 -49.79 -5.07
CA LYS A 715 -14.63 -48.54 -4.61
C LYS A 715 -13.45 -48.10 -5.48
N LYS A 716 -13.35 -48.62 -6.72
CA LYS A 716 -12.29 -48.25 -7.66
C LYS A 716 -12.71 -47.03 -8.47
N THR A 717 -11.78 -46.10 -8.62
CA THR A 717 -11.95 -44.93 -9.48
C THR A 717 -11.51 -45.26 -10.90
N TYR A 718 -12.34 -44.91 -11.89
CA TYR A 718 -12.05 -45.02 -13.32
C TYR A 718 -12.28 -43.68 -14.02
N THR A 719 -11.67 -43.48 -15.17
CA THR A 719 -11.86 -42.29 -16.01
C THR A 719 -12.92 -42.59 -17.08
N VAL A 720 -13.87 -41.68 -17.26
CA VAL A 720 -14.91 -41.75 -18.30
C VAL A 720 -14.32 -41.22 -19.60
N SER A 721 -14.15 -42.11 -20.60
CA SER A 721 -13.69 -41.69 -21.93
C SER A 721 -14.76 -40.86 -22.64
N TRP A 722 -14.35 -40.11 -23.66
CA TRP A 722 -15.26 -39.28 -24.45
C TRP A 722 -16.32 -40.14 -25.13
N GLU A 723 -15.93 -41.31 -25.65
CA GLU A 723 -16.84 -42.28 -26.27
C GLU A 723 -17.86 -42.80 -25.26
N LEU A 724 -17.41 -43.20 -24.06
CA LEU A 724 -18.31 -43.67 -23.00
C LEU A 724 -19.30 -42.57 -22.58
N TYR A 725 -18.83 -41.31 -22.50
CA TYR A 725 -19.71 -40.18 -22.24
C TYR A 725 -20.77 -40.01 -23.33
N GLN A 726 -20.38 -40.02 -24.61
CA GLN A 726 -21.30 -39.88 -25.74
C GLN A 726 -22.28 -41.06 -25.83
N GLU A 727 -21.83 -42.29 -25.56
CA GLU A 727 -22.70 -43.47 -25.46
C GLU A 727 -23.71 -43.32 -24.32
N THR A 728 -23.26 -42.88 -23.14
CA THR A 728 -24.13 -42.65 -21.98
C THR A 728 -25.15 -41.53 -22.27
N LYS A 729 -24.73 -40.46 -22.96
CA LYS A 729 -25.60 -39.36 -23.42
C LYS A 729 -26.67 -39.86 -24.40
N ALA A 730 -26.27 -40.68 -25.37
CA ALA A 730 -27.20 -41.29 -26.33
C ALA A 730 -28.20 -42.22 -25.63
N SER A 731 -27.75 -43.04 -24.68
CA SER A 731 -28.62 -43.90 -23.86
C SER A 731 -29.57 -43.10 -22.97
N ALA A 732 -29.10 -42.00 -22.38
CA ALA A 732 -29.92 -41.09 -21.58
C ALA A 732 -31.02 -40.39 -22.41
N ALA A 733 -30.77 -40.08 -23.69
CA ALA A 733 -31.75 -39.47 -24.59
C ALA A 733 -33.01 -40.35 -24.79
N VAL A 734 -32.87 -41.67 -24.66
CA VAL A 734 -33.99 -42.62 -24.68
C VAL A 734 -34.92 -42.37 -23.49
N PHE A 735 -34.36 -42.21 -22.29
CA PHE A 735 -35.13 -41.88 -21.09
C PHE A 735 -35.78 -40.50 -21.17
N GLN A 736 -35.04 -39.50 -21.68
CA GLN A 736 -35.56 -38.14 -21.88
C GLN A 736 -36.78 -38.13 -22.81
N SER A 737 -36.68 -38.81 -23.95
CA SER A 737 -37.78 -38.92 -24.92
C SER A 737 -38.99 -39.66 -24.34
N ALA A 738 -38.76 -40.66 -23.50
CA ALA A 738 -39.83 -41.40 -22.83
C ALA A 738 -40.50 -40.56 -21.72
N ALA A 739 -39.72 -39.83 -20.91
CA ALA A 739 -40.21 -38.95 -19.85
C ALA A 739 -41.01 -37.77 -20.40
N ALA A 740 -40.67 -37.23 -21.57
CA ALA A 740 -41.43 -36.16 -22.22
C ALA A 740 -42.91 -36.54 -22.46
N LYS A 741 -43.22 -37.84 -22.64
CA LYS A 741 -44.60 -38.32 -22.74
C LYS A 741 -45.39 -38.11 -21.45
N LEU A 742 -44.72 -38.15 -20.28
CA LEU A 742 -45.35 -37.86 -18.99
C LEU A 742 -45.74 -36.40 -18.88
N ALA A 743 -44.88 -35.46 -19.34
CA ALA A 743 -45.21 -34.04 -19.34
C ALA A 743 -46.48 -33.75 -20.16
N VAL A 744 -46.62 -34.40 -21.32
CA VAL A 744 -47.82 -34.27 -22.16
C VAL A 744 -49.04 -34.92 -21.49
N HIS A 745 -48.90 -36.16 -21.00
CA HIS A 745 -50.01 -36.92 -20.44
C HIS A 745 -50.54 -36.34 -19.13
N TYR A 746 -49.65 -35.83 -18.27
CA TYR A 746 -49.98 -35.27 -16.95
C TYR A 746 -49.89 -33.74 -16.91
N ASN A 747 -50.02 -33.06 -18.05
CA ASN A 747 -49.83 -31.61 -18.15
C ASN A 747 -50.70 -30.82 -17.16
N GLU A 748 -52.01 -31.14 -17.10
CA GLU A 748 -52.94 -30.47 -16.17
C GLU A 748 -52.54 -30.71 -14.69
N LEU A 749 -52.07 -31.91 -14.37
CA LEU A 749 -51.63 -32.26 -13.03
C LEU A 749 -50.36 -31.50 -12.66
N LEU A 750 -49.40 -31.40 -13.57
CA LEU A 750 -48.18 -30.61 -13.36
C LEU A 750 -48.48 -29.12 -13.20
N LEU A 751 -49.35 -28.56 -14.05
CA LEU A 751 -49.77 -27.15 -13.99
C LEU A 751 -50.56 -26.79 -12.72
N SER A 752 -51.09 -27.79 -12.00
CA SER A 752 -51.69 -27.57 -10.68
C SER A 752 -50.67 -27.12 -9.62
N LYS A 753 -49.38 -27.36 -9.85
CA LYS A 753 -48.31 -27.09 -8.89
C LYS A 753 -47.15 -26.24 -9.45
N TYR A 754 -46.83 -26.39 -10.72
CA TYR A 754 -45.68 -25.76 -11.38
C TYR A 754 -46.13 -24.85 -12.52
N SER A 755 -45.43 -23.74 -12.73
CA SER A 755 -45.63 -22.93 -13.95
C SER A 755 -45.09 -23.64 -15.19
N GLN A 756 -45.59 -23.30 -16.38
CA GLN A 756 -45.08 -23.86 -17.63
C GLN A 756 -43.56 -23.70 -17.77
N LYS A 757 -43.03 -22.53 -17.41
CA LYS A 757 -41.57 -22.26 -17.41
C LYS A 757 -40.79 -23.21 -16.49
N GLN A 758 -41.35 -23.58 -15.33
CA GLN A 758 -40.71 -24.54 -14.42
C GLN A 758 -40.78 -25.96 -14.97
N ILE A 759 -41.88 -26.35 -15.62
CA ILE A 759 -42.02 -27.67 -16.26
C ILE A 759 -41.04 -27.79 -17.42
N ASP A 760 -40.93 -26.77 -18.27
CA ASP A 760 -40.01 -26.76 -19.42
C ASP A 760 -38.54 -26.80 -19.01
N ALA A 761 -38.21 -26.37 -17.77
CA ALA A 761 -36.86 -26.39 -17.22
C ALA A 761 -36.52 -27.69 -16.47
N MET A 762 -37.50 -28.58 -16.20
CA MET A 762 -37.25 -29.86 -15.54
C MET A 762 -36.53 -30.81 -16.48
N ASP A 763 -35.45 -31.43 -16.02
CA ASP A 763 -34.92 -32.58 -16.73
C ASP A 763 -35.79 -33.83 -16.52
N ALA A 764 -35.50 -34.87 -17.30
CA ALA A 764 -36.32 -36.08 -17.35
C ALA A 764 -36.49 -36.78 -16.00
N LEU A 765 -35.48 -36.74 -15.11
CA LEU A 765 -35.60 -37.34 -13.77
C LEU A 765 -36.45 -36.46 -12.86
N ASP A 766 -36.20 -35.16 -12.85
CA ASP A 766 -36.94 -34.21 -12.03
C ASP A 766 -38.43 -34.17 -12.44
N LEU A 767 -38.72 -34.30 -13.74
CA LEU A 767 -40.08 -34.43 -14.27
C LEU A 767 -40.74 -35.74 -13.80
N CYS A 768 -40.03 -36.87 -13.83
CA CYS A 768 -40.55 -38.13 -13.31
C CYS A 768 -40.86 -38.02 -11.82
N ASP A 769 -39.96 -37.46 -11.02
CA ASP A 769 -40.14 -37.28 -9.58
C ASP A 769 -41.30 -36.34 -9.26
N ALA A 770 -41.46 -35.26 -10.04
CA ALA A 770 -42.57 -34.32 -9.91
C ALA A 770 -43.92 -34.99 -10.21
N VAL A 771 -44.01 -35.74 -11.32
CA VAL A 771 -45.21 -36.49 -11.69
C VAL A 771 -45.53 -37.55 -10.64
N HIS A 772 -44.54 -38.35 -10.21
CA HIS A 772 -44.70 -39.36 -9.17
C HIS A 772 -45.24 -38.73 -7.87
N THR A 773 -44.64 -37.61 -7.43
CA THR A 773 -45.04 -36.93 -6.20
C THR A 773 -46.47 -36.42 -6.25
N LEU A 774 -46.90 -35.87 -7.40
CA LEU A 774 -48.26 -35.37 -7.57
C LEU A 774 -49.28 -36.50 -7.67
N LEU A 775 -48.96 -37.59 -8.38
CA LEU A 775 -49.79 -38.79 -8.42
C LEU A 775 -49.90 -39.44 -7.04
N TYR A 776 -48.81 -39.46 -6.27
CA TYR A 776 -48.83 -39.96 -4.90
C TYR A 776 -49.69 -39.10 -3.99
N THR A 777 -49.59 -37.78 -4.10
CA THR A 777 -50.44 -36.84 -3.37
C THR A 777 -51.92 -37.03 -3.74
N LYS A 778 -52.21 -37.20 -5.03
CA LYS A 778 -53.56 -37.48 -5.53
C LYS A 778 -54.10 -38.81 -4.96
N TYR A 779 -53.30 -39.88 -5.00
CA TYR A 779 -53.66 -41.17 -4.42
C TYR A 779 -54.01 -41.05 -2.92
N LEU A 780 -53.19 -40.34 -2.14
CA LEU A 780 -53.43 -40.14 -0.71
C LEU A 780 -54.75 -39.37 -0.47
N SER A 781 -55.02 -38.35 -1.29
CA SER A 781 -56.25 -37.56 -1.23
C SER A 781 -57.49 -38.42 -1.57
N GLU A 782 -57.43 -39.23 -2.61
CA GLU A 782 -58.52 -40.11 -3.04
C GLU A 782 -58.85 -41.18 -1.99
N ASN A 783 -57.82 -41.69 -1.30
CA ASN A 783 -57.94 -42.66 -0.22
C ASN A 783 -58.18 -42.02 1.16
N LYS A 784 -58.37 -40.69 1.23
CA LYS A 784 -58.65 -39.92 2.45
C LYS A 784 -57.66 -40.19 3.60
N THR A 785 -56.38 -40.37 3.26
CA THR A 785 -55.30 -40.61 4.22
C THR A 785 -54.23 -39.51 4.13
N THR A 786 -53.29 -39.50 5.08
CA THR A 786 -52.13 -38.60 5.05
C THR A 786 -50.87 -39.39 4.74
N LYS A 787 -49.87 -38.75 4.13
CA LYS A 787 -48.56 -39.37 3.84
C LYS A 787 -47.97 -40.04 5.09
N LYS A 788 -48.00 -39.34 6.23
CA LYS A 788 -47.50 -39.87 7.50
C LYS A 788 -48.23 -41.14 7.92
N TYR A 789 -49.56 -41.12 7.95
CA TYR A 789 -50.34 -42.28 8.39
C TYR A 789 -50.13 -43.48 7.45
N PHE A 790 -50.15 -43.24 6.14
CA PHE A 790 -49.93 -44.28 5.14
C PHE A 790 -48.53 -44.89 5.23
N GLU A 791 -47.48 -44.07 5.34
CA GLU A 791 -46.11 -44.60 5.48
C GLU A 791 -45.86 -45.26 6.83
N ASP A 792 -46.46 -44.77 7.92
CA ASP A 792 -46.35 -45.39 9.25
C ASP A 792 -47.01 -46.79 9.24
N GLU A 793 -48.16 -46.95 8.56
CA GLU A 793 -48.80 -48.26 8.33
C GLU A 793 -47.87 -49.21 7.55
N LEU A 794 -47.24 -48.75 6.47
CA LEU A 794 -46.30 -49.57 5.71
C LEU A 794 -45.03 -49.90 6.50
N LYS A 795 -44.53 -48.97 7.31
CA LYS A 795 -43.38 -49.21 8.19
C LYS A 795 -43.70 -50.26 9.25
N ASP A 796 -44.90 -50.29 9.78
CA ASP A 796 -45.35 -51.38 10.67
C ASP A 796 -45.37 -52.73 9.93
N ILE A 797 -45.78 -52.77 8.66
CA ILE A 797 -45.68 -53.98 7.81
C ILE A 797 -44.21 -54.43 7.65
N ILE A 798 -43.27 -53.49 7.50
CA ILE A 798 -41.83 -53.80 7.44
C ILE A 798 -41.36 -54.42 8.76
N ALA A 799 -41.85 -53.93 9.90
CA ALA A 799 -41.47 -54.38 11.23
C ALA A 799 -42.15 -55.70 11.68
N GLU A 800 -43.23 -56.16 11.02
CA GLU A 800 -43.90 -57.42 11.34
C GLU A 800 -42.98 -58.62 11.65
N PRO A 801 -41.86 -58.88 10.92
CA PRO A 801 -40.97 -60.02 11.19
C PRO A 801 -40.33 -59.98 12.58
N THR A 802 -40.24 -58.80 13.16
CA THR A 802 -39.65 -58.58 14.48
C THR A 802 -40.67 -58.82 15.59
N GLY A 803 -41.97 -58.81 15.27
CA GLY A 803 -43.08 -58.92 16.22
C GLY A 803 -43.34 -57.64 17.02
N LEU A 804 -42.86 -56.49 16.55
CA LEU A 804 -42.99 -55.17 17.19
C LEU A 804 -43.59 -54.16 16.21
N SER A 805 -44.15 -53.07 16.72
CA SER A 805 -44.39 -51.87 15.89
C SER A 805 -43.06 -51.31 15.39
N TYR A 806 -43.08 -50.57 14.28
CA TYR A 806 -41.89 -49.94 13.74
C TYR A 806 -41.27 -48.97 14.74
N MET A 807 -42.08 -48.20 15.45
CA MET A 807 -41.61 -47.26 16.47
C MET A 807 -40.96 -47.96 17.66
N ASP A 808 -41.52 -49.08 18.11
CA ASP A 808 -40.92 -49.88 19.19
C ASP A 808 -39.60 -50.52 18.73
N MET A 809 -39.53 -51.01 17.49
CA MET A 809 -38.30 -51.54 16.91
C MET A 809 -37.21 -50.45 16.83
N VAL A 810 -37.54 -49.26 16.30
CA VAL A 810 -36.59 -48.15 16.18
C VAL A 810 -36.16 -47.62 17.55
N SER A 811 -37.03 -47.67 18.57
CA SER A 811 -36.66 -47.30 19.95
C SER A 811 -35.52 -48.16 20.52
N LYS A 812 -35.27 -49.35 19.95
CA LYS A 812 -34.18 -50.25 20.34
C LYS A 812 -32.88 -50.03 19.56
N ARG A 813 -32.79 -49.03 18.69
CA ARG A 813 -31.62 -48.76 17.83
C ARG A 813 -30.31 -48.55 18.63
N ALA A 814 -30.40 -48.12 19.89
CA ALA A 814 -29.25 -47.99 20.81
C ALA A 814 -28.71 -49.34 21.33
N ASP A 815 -29.54 -50.39 21.36
CA ASP A 815 -29.10 -51.77 21.62
C ASP A 815 -28.75 -52.43 20.28
N THR A 816 -27.49 -52.28 19.88
CA THR A 816 -26.98 -52.67 18.57
C THR A 816 -27.12 -54.17 18.30
N ILE A 817 -27.01 -55.03 19.33
CA ILE A 817 -27.15 -56.48 19.17
C ILE A 817 -28.61 -56.82 18.86
N THR A 818 -29.53 -56.31 19.66
CA THR A 818 -30.96 -56.56 19.50
C THR A 818 -31.49 -55.97 18.19
N TYR A 819 -31.12 -54.73 17.86
CA TYR A 819 -31.52 -54.06 16.63
C TYR A 819 -30.96 -54.75 15.38
N THR A 820 -29.70 -55.21 15.40
CA THR A 820 -29.12 -56.00 14.30
C THR A 820 -29.88 -57.31 14.09
N GLY A 821 -30.30 -57.97 15.17
CA GLY A 821 -31.16 -59.16 15.11
C GLY A 821 -32.51 -58.89 14.41
N TYR A 822 -33.14 -57.76 14.70
CA TYR A 822 -34.37 -57.32 14.01
C TYR A 822 -34.13 -57.02 12.53
N MET A 823 -33.09 -56.27 12.20
CA MET A 823 -32.73 -55.95 10.82
C MET A 823 -32.42 -57.19 9.99
N ASN A 824 -31.79 -58.21 10.57
CA ASN A 824 -31.55 -59.49 9.88
C ASN A 824 -32.86 -60.22 9.53
N LYS A 825 -33.85 -60.21 10.42
CA LYS A 825 -35.19 -60.77 10.14
C LYS A 825 -35.88 -60.02 8.98
N ILE A 826 -35.79 -58.69 8.99
CA ILE A 826 -36.33 -57.84 7.91
C ILE A 826 -35.62 -58.12 6.58
N ARG A 827 -34.28 -58.11 6.57
CA ARG A 827 -33.46 -58.46 5.39
C ARG A 827 -33.80 -59.84 4.85
N SER A 828 -34.09 -60.80 5.73
CA SER A 828 -34.49 -62.15 5.31
C SER A 828 -35.89 -62.18 4.69
N LYS A 829 -36.91 -61.52 5.26
CA LYS A 829 -38.27 -61.47 4.69
C LYS A 829 -38.28 -60.79 3.32
N TYR A 830 -37.59 -59.66 3.21
CA TYR A 830 -37.57 -58.84 2.00
C TYR A 830 -36.35 -59.09 1.12
N LYS A 831 -35.73 -60.27 1.22
CA LYS A 831 -34.52 -60.60 0.46
C LYS A 831 -34.69 -60.39 -1.05
N SER A 832 -35.79 -60.86 -1.63
CA SER A 832 -36.06 -60.69 -3.06
C SER A 832 -36.12 -59.23 -3.48
N VAL A 833 -36.76 -58.39 -2.67
CA VAL A 833 -36.90 -56.94 -2.90
C VAL A 833 -35.54 -56.23 -2.80
N ILE A 834 -34.76 -56.55 -1.76
CA ILE A 834 -33.45 -55.92 -1.54
C ILE A 834 -32.47 -56.36 -2.64
N VAL A 835 -32.44 -57.66 -2.98
CA VAL A 835 -31.59 -58.21 -4.05
C VAL A 835 -31.99 -57.65 -5.42
N ALA A 836 -33.28 -57.37 -5.64
CA ALA A 836 -33.74 -56.74 -6.89
C ALA A 836 -33.27 -55.29 -7.05
N LYS A 837 -32.86 -54.60 -5.97
CA LYS A 837 -32.29 -53.24 -6.02
C LYS A 837 -30.77 -53.21 -5.93
N TYR A 838 -30.15 -54.05 -5.10
CA TYR A 838 -28.72 -54.02 -4.76
C TYR A 838 -28.02 -55.36 -5.00
N SER A 839 -28.42 -56.15 -5.99
CA SER A 839 -27.78 -57.43 -6.32
C SER A 839 -27.73 -58.49 -5.18
N LEU A 840 -27.31 -59.71 -5.51
CA LEU A 840 -27.13 -60.77 -4.52
C LEU A 840 -25.83 -60.61 -3.72
N GLU A 841 -24.85 -59.92 -4.30
CA GLU A 841 -23.50 -59.76 -3.76
C GLU A 841 -23.46 -58.67 -2.68
N GLU A 842 -24.08 -57.51 -2.93
CA GLU A 842 -24.15 -56.45 -1.93
C GLU A 842 -25.09 -56.84 -0.78
N PHE A 843 -26.16 -57.60 -1.05
CA PHE A 843 -27.00 -58.18 0.00
C PHE A 843 -26.19 -59.09 0.96
N LYS A 844 -25.23 -59.86 0.44
CA LYS A 844 -24.37 -60.74 1.25
C LYS A 844 -23.31 -59.97 2.03
N ALA A 845 -22.81 -58.85 1.49
CA ALA A 845 -21.86 -57.96 2.17
C ALA A 845 -22.49 -57.18 3.35
N GLY A 846 -23.82 -57.27 3.53
CA GLY A 846 -24.49 -56.80 4.74
C GLY A 846 -24.42 -55.28 4.91
N THR A 847 -24.15 -54.81 6.13
CA THR A 847 -24.12 -53.37 6.46
C THR A 847 -22.93 -52.61 5.86
N ASP A 848 -21.89 -53.32 5.42
CA ASP A 848 -20.69 -52.71 4.80
C ASP A 848 -20.97 -52.25 3.36
N ALA A 849 -22.00 -52.81 2.72
CA ALA A 849 -22.44 -52.46 1.37
C ALA A 849 -23.81 -51.76 1.33
N ILE A 850 -24.75 -52.13 2.23
CA ILE A 850 -26.09 -51.55 2.28
C ILE A 850 -26.44 -51.22 3.72
N SER A 851 -26.54 -49.93 4.06
CA SER A 851 -26.90 -49.49 5.40
C SER A 851 -28.31 -49.94 5.79
N ASN A 852 -28.61 -49.96 7.09
CA ASN A 852 -29.93 -50.35 7.58
C ASN A 852 -31.03 -49.36 7.15
N ASP A 853 -30.71 -48.07 7.08
CA ASP A 853 -31.65 -47.06 6.60
C ASP A 853 -31.95 -47.25 5.10
N GLU A 854 -30.94 -47.58 4.27
CA GLU A 854 -31.14 -47.90 2.84
C GLU A 854 -32.02 -49.13 2.64
N VAL A 855 -31.89 -50.16 3.49
CA VAL A 855 -32.77 -51.33 3.46
C VAL A 855 -34.21 -50.95 3.78
N ILE A 856 -34.45 -50.21 4.87
CA ILE A 856 -35.80 -49.81 5.25
C ILE A 856 -36.44 -48.94 4.18
N THR A 857 -35.73 -47.92 3.68
CA THR A 857 -36.22 -47.05 2.59
C THR A 857 -36.54 -47.85 1.35
N THR A 858 -35.70 -48.81 0.96
CA THR A 858 -35.94 -49.65 -0.23
C THR A 858 -37.19 -50.50 -0.11
N ILE A 859 -37.41 -51.09 1.07
CA ILE A 859 -38.62 -51.89 1.30
C ILE A 859 -39.85 -50.98 1.35
N LEU A 860 -39.72 -49.81 1.98
CA LEU A 860 -40.80 -48.82 2.04
C LEU A 860 -41.20 -48.36 0.64
N ASP A 861 -40.25 -47.98 -0.21
CA ASP A 861 -40.49 -47.59 -1.60
C ASP A 861 -41.19 -48.72 -2.38
N TYR A 862 -40.73 -49.96 -2.19
CA TYR A 862 -41.36 -51.13 -2.81
C TYR A 862 -42.81 -51.32 -2.35
N LEU A 863 -43.09 -51.20 -1.05
CA LEU A 863 -44.44 -51.35 -0.52
C LEU A 863 -45.36 -50.18 -0.92
N ILE A 864 -44.82 -48.97 -1.01
CA ILE A 864 -45.54 -47.82 -1.55
C ILE A 864 -45.94 -48.13 -2.98
N GLU A 865 -45.00 -48.56 -3.84
CA GLU A 865 -45.31 -48.89 -5.23
C GLU A 865 -46.26 -50.08 -5.35
N GLU A 866 -46.14 -51.11 -4.51
CA GLU A 866 -47.05 -52.26 -4.50
C GLU A 866 -48.50 -51.83 -4.19
N ARG A 867 -48.67 -50.81 -3.35
CA ARG A 867 -49.98 -50.28 -2.96
C ARG A 867 -50.54 -49.23 -3.91
N THR A 868 -49.69 -48.40 -4.51
CA THR A 868 -50.11 -47.26 -5.34
C THR A 868 -50.07 -47.57 -6.83
N GLY A 869 -49.12 -48.37 -7.29
CA GLY A 869 -48.90 -48.70 -8.70
C GLY A 869 -48.47 -47.52 -9.58
N ILE A 870 -47.97 -46.43 -8.98
CA ILE A 870 -47.70 -45.17 -9.68
C ILE A 870 -46.54 -45.30 -10.66
N TYR A 871 -45.42 -45.93 -10.26
CA TYR A 871 -44.31 -46.15 -11.20
C TYR A 871 -44.72 -47.09 -12.34
N LYS A 872 -45.56 -48.09 -12.08
CA LYS A 872 -46.12 -48.95 -13.13
C LYS A 872 -46.97 -48.14 -14.12
N GLU A 873 -47.80 -47.22 -13.64
CA GLU A 873 -48.60 -46.32 -14.48
C GLU A 873 -47.72 -45.39 -15.32
N MET A 874 -46.78 -44.70 -14.67
CA MET A 874 -45.84 -43.80 -15.34
C MET A 874 -45.03 -44.52 -16.42
N ARG A 875 -44.51 -45.71 -16.13
CA ARG A 875 -43.79 -46.54 -17.12
C ARG A 875 -44.67 -46.95 -18.29
N GLY A 876 -45.96 -47.19 -18.05
CA GLY A 876 -46.95 -47.44 -19.10
C GLY A 876 -47.08 -46.26 -20.06
N VAL A 877 -47.19 -45.03 -19.53
CA VAL A 877 -47.23 -43.79 -20.32
C VAL A 877 -45.93 -43.56 -21.09
N MET A 878 -44.79 -43.83 -20.45
CA MET A 878 -43.47 -43.74 -21.07
C MET A 878 -43.28 -44.79 -22.18
N GLY A 879 -44.00 -45.91 -22.10
CA GLY A 879 -43.88 -47.05 -23.00
C GLY A 879 -42.64 -47.90 -22.71
N MET A 880 -42.27 -48.05 -21.44
CA MET A 880 -41.05 -48.73 -21.01
C MET A 880 -41.38 -49.92 -20.09
N SER A 881 -40.66 -51.04 -20.26
CA SER A 881 -40.64 -52.11 -19.27
C SER A 881 -39.92 -51.66 -17.99
N GLU A 882 -40.04 -52.45 -16.91
CA GLU A 882 -39.39 -52.11 -15.64
C GLU A 882 -37.86 -52.13 -15.75
N SER A 883 -37.31 -53.09 -16.50
CA SER A 883 -35.88 -53.21 -16.74
C SER A 883 -35.35 -52.05 -17.59
N GLU A 884 -36.08 -51.67 -18.65
CA GLU A 884 -35.70 -50.54 -19.52
C GLU A 884 -35.75 -49.22 -18.75
N TYR A 885 -36.79 -49.00 -17.94
CA TYR A 885 -36.91 -47.79 -17.12
C TYR A 885 -35.74 -47.68 -16.13
N LYS A 886 -35.43 -48.76 -15.40
CA LYS A 886 -34.33 -48.77 -14.41
C LYS A 886 -32.97 -48.51 -15.08
N SER A 887 -32.70 -49.16 -16.21
CA SER A 887 -31.44 -48.98 -16.95
C SER A 887 -31.31 -47.55 -17.49
N ALA A 888 -32.31 -47.06 -18.20
CA ALA A 888 -32.24 -45.75 -18.85
C ALA A 888 -32.28 -44.59 -17.84
N ALA A 889 -32.96 -44.76 -16.69
CA ALA A 889 -32.89 -43.80 -15.59
C ALA A 889 -31.48 -43.76 -14.96
N ALA A 890 -30.81 -44.92 -14.85
CA ALA A 890 -29.42 -44.98 -14.39
C ALA A 890 -28.46 -44.31 -15.38
N ASP A 891 -28.64 -44.54 -16.69
CA ASP A 891 -27.86 -43.87 -17.74
C ASP A 891 -28.06 -42.35 -17.72
N MET A 892 -29.30 -41.87 -17.53
CA MET A 892 -29.60 -40.44 -17.37
C MET A 892 -28.93 -39.85 -16.11
N LYS A 893 -28.91 -40.59 -15.00
CA LYS A 893 -28.21 -40.17 -13.78
C LYS A 893 -26.70 -40.07 -13.98
N ASN A 894 -26.11 -41.06 -14.65
CA ASN A 894 -24.69 -41.09 -14.99
C ASN A 894 -24.34 -39.93 -15.93
N PHE A 895 -25.12 -39.72 -16.99
CA PHE A 895 -24.96 -38.59 -17.91
C PHE A 895 -24.98 -37.23 -17.17
N LYS A 896 -26.00 -36.96 -16.34
CA LYS A 896 -26.06 -35.72 -15.52
C LYS A 896 -24.82 -35.56 -14.67
N SER A 897 -24.36 -36.64 -14.03
CA SER A 897 -23.17 -36.62 -13.20
C SER A 897 -21.91 -36.30 -14.02
N TYR A 898 -21.77 -36.88 -15.21
CA TYR A 898 -20.61 -36.67 -16.06
C TYR A 898 -20.59 -35.25 -16.64
N ALA A 899 -21.73 -34.77 -17.14
CA ALA A 899 -21.85 -33.42 -17.71
C ALA A 899 -21.56 -32.33 -16.66
N ARG A 900 -22.11 -32.46 -15.44
CA ARG A 900 -21.79 -31.53 -14.34
C ARG A 900 -20.31 -31.55 -14.01
N LYS A 901 -19.72 -32.73 -13.89
CA LYS A 901 -18.29 -32.86 -13.60
C LYS A 901 -17.42 -32.27 -14.71
N MET A 902 -17.80 -32.44 -15.97
CA MET A 902 -17.13 -31.83 -17.13
C MET A 902 -17.14 -30.30 -17.03
N ARG A 903 -18.31 -29.72 -16.79
CA ARG A 903 -18.47 -28.28 -16.58
C ARG A 903 -17.65 -27.78 -15.38
N ASP A 904 -17.76 -28.45 -14.24
CA ASP A 904 -17.13 -28.03 -12.99
C ASP A 904 -15.59 -28.11 -13.09
N ASN A 905 -15.05 -29.12 -13.79
CA ASN A 905 -13.63 -29.23 -14.06
C ASN A 905 -13.12 -28.13 -15.01
N ALA A 906 -13.97 -27.70 -15.95
CA ALA A 906 -13.67 -26.62 -16.90
C ALA A 906 -14.03 -25.22 -16.37
N TYR A 907 -14.49 -25.11 -15.11
CA TYR A 907 -15.12 -23.89 -14.58
C TYR A 907 -14.28 -22.64 -14.78
N TYR A 908 -12.99 -22.66 -14.42
CA TYR A 908 -12.14 -21.47 -14.53
C TYR A 908 -11.91 -21.04 -15.96
N THR A 909 -11.75 -21.99 -16.88
CA THR A 909 -11.65 -21.70 -18.32
C THR A 909 -12.94 -21.07 -18.83
N LEU A 910 -14.10 -21.64 -18.47
CA LEU A 910 -15.41 -21.09 -18.82
C LEU A 910 -15.61 -19.69 -18.22
N ALA A 911 -15.15 -19.47 -16.99
CA ALA A 911 -15.27 -18.20 -16.28
C ALA A 911 -14.42 -17.07 -16.89
N THR A 912 -13.61 -17.34 -17.91
CA THR A 912 -12.94 -16.30 -18.71
C THR A 912 -13.86 -15.65 -19.74
N GLU A 913 -14.95 -16.34 -20.15
CA GLU A 913 -15.89 -15.88 -21.19
C GLU A 913 -17.33 -15.78 -20.67
N TYR A 914 -17.68 -16.51 -19.61
CA TYR A 914 -19.05 -16.63 -19.08
C TYR A 914 -19.12 -16.27 -17.60
N THR A 915 -20.22 -15.67 -17.17
CA THR A 915 -20.50 -15.44 -15.74
C THR A 915 -20.85 -16.75 -15.03
N SER A 916 -20.67 -16.81 -13.70
CA SER A 916 -21.06 -17.98 -12.90
C SER A 916 -22.54 -18.36 -13.10
N ALA A 917 -23.42 -17.37 -13.23
CA ALA A 917 -24.85 -17.61 -13.45
C ALA A 917 -25.13 -18.23 -14.83
N GLU A 918 -24.39 -17.82 -15.86
CA GLU A 918 -24.50 -18.43 -17.20
C GLU A 918 -23.96 -19.86 -17.19
N ILE A 919 -22.81 -20.10 -16.56
CA ILE A 919 -22.22 -21.45 -16.42
C ILE A 919 -23.20 -22.39 -15.67
N ASP A 920 -23.81 -21.90 -14.59
CA ASP A 920 -24.78 -22.68 -13.83
C ASP A 920 -26.08 -22.95 -14.63
N ALA A 921 -26.42 -22.07 -15.56
CA ALA A 921 -27.59 -22.18 -16.42
C ALA A 921 -27.36 -22.99 -17.71
N PHE A 922 -26.13 -23.48 -17.98
CA PHE A 922 -25.86 -24.28 -19.16
C PHE A 922 -26.73 -25.53 -19.24
N ASN A 923 -27.31 -25.75 -20.40
CA ASN A 923 -27.99 -26.99 -20.73
C ASN A 923 -26.98 -28.13 -20.70
N LEU A 924 -27.21 -29.15 -19.85
CA LEU A 924 -26.30 -30.29 -19.71
C LEU A 924 -26.10 -31.06 -21.03
N ASN A 925 -27.05 -30.99 -21.96
CA ASN A 925 -26.92 -31.59 -23.30
C ASN A 925 -25.93 -30.86 -24.22
N ASP A 926 -25.55 -29.62 -23.90
CA ASP A 926 -24.67 -28.79 -24.72
C ASP A 926 -23.29 -28.58 -24.08
N VAL A 927 -23.12 -28.98 -22.81
CA VAL A 927 -21.88 -28.78 -22.04
C VAL A 927 -20.65 -29.35 -22.74
N ASP A 928 -20.76 -30.51 -23.39
CA ASP A 928 -19.66 -31.12 -24.12
C ASP A 928 -19.20 -30.27 -25.31
N ASN A 929 -20.13 -29.70 -26.07
CA ASN A 929 -19.79 -28.81 -27.18
C ASN A 929 -19.19 -27.49 -26.68
N ILE A 930 -19.75 -26.91 -25.61
CA ILE A 930 -19.26 -25.65 -25.02
C ILE A 930 -17.84 -25.84 -24.49
N VAL A 931 -17.61 -26.89 -23.69
CA VAL A 931 -16.29 -27.19 -23.13
C VAL A 931 -15.30 -27.55 -24.24
N TYR A 932 -15.70 -28.32 -25.25
CA TYR A 932 -14.84 -28.63 -26.38
C TYR A 932 -14.43 -27.37 -27.15
N ASP A 933 -15.37 -26.48 -27.48
CA ASP A 933 -15.07 -25.25 -28.23
C ASP A 933 -14.03 -24.39 -27.52
N ILE A 934 -14.27 -24.04 -26.25
CA ILE A 934 -13.35 -23.19 -25.49
C ILE A 934 -11.99 -23.86 -25.27
N MET A 935 -11.96 -25.17 -25.01
CA MET A 935 -10.72 -25.92 -24.81
C MET A 935 -9.94 -26.12 -26.13
N SER A 936 -10.61 -26.14 -27.28
CA SER A 936 -9.95 -26.22 -28.58
C SER A 936 -9.23 -24.92 -28.97
N ARG A 937 -9.72 -23.79 -28.44
CA ARG A 937 -9.14 -22.45 -28.60
C ARG A 937 -8.05 -22.15 -27.57
N THR A 938 -8.22 -22.61 -26.32
CA THR A 938 -7.39 -22.18 -25.18
C THR A 938 -6.67 -23.31 -24.42
N GLY A 939 -7.03 -24.57 -24.68
CA GLY A 939 -6.95 -25.65 -23.67
C GLY A 939 -6.08 -26.88 -24.00
N PHE A 940 -5.68 -27.14 -25.24
CA PHE A 940 -4.92 -28.37 -25.56
C PHE A 940 -3.39 -28.22 -25.57
N TYR A 941 -2.86 -27.14 -26.16
CA TYR A 941 -1.42 -26.82 -26.15
C TYR A 941 -0.90 -26.39 -24.77
N THR A 942 -1.80 -26.46 -23.78
CA THR A 942 -1.64 -26.10 -22.39
C THR A 942 -0.46 -26.81 -21.72
N ASN A 943 -0.14 -28.05 -22.06
CA ASN A 943 1.02 -28.72 -21.44
C ASN A 943 2.38 -28.13 -21.83
N VAL A 944 2.47 -27.49 -22.99
CA VAL A 944 3.67 -26.75 -23.44
C VAL A 944 3.60 -25.32 -22.91
N MET A 945 2.43 -24.69 -23.02
CA MET A 945 2.22 -23.34 -22.53
C MET A 945 2.41 -23.20 -21.00
N ALA A 946 1.97 -24.21 -20.24
CA ALA A 946 2.14 -24.28 -18.79
C ALA A 946 3.61 -24.30 -18.37
N GLN A 947 4.51 -24.78 -19.25
CA GLN A 947 5.94 -24.70 -19.02
C GLN A 947 6.36 -23.24 -18.95
N TYR A 948 6.06 -22.45 -19.98
CA TYR A 948 6.44 -21.04 -20.07
C TYR A 948 5.74 -20.13 -19.06
N VAL A 949 4.52 -20.46 -18.65
CA VAL A 949 3.81 -19.77 -17.56
C VAL A 949 4.34 -20.17 -16.18
N GLY A 950 4.99 -21.34 -16.06
CA GLY A 950 5.46 -21.88 -14.79
C GLY A 950 4.33 -22.30 -13.83
N LYS A 951 3.11 -22.49 -14.34
CA LYS A 951 1.92 -22.90 -13.58
C LYS A 951 1.05 -23.82 -14.41
N GLU A 952 0.32 -24.72 -13.74
CA GLU A 952 -0.77 -25.46 -14.38
C GLU A 952 -1.82 -24.47 -14.93
N LEU A 953 -2.34 -24.75 -16.12
CA LEU A 953 -3.33 -23.87 -16.74
C LEU A 953 -4.72 -24.05 -16.13
N GLY A 954 -5.07 -25.25 -15.65
CA GLY A 954 -6.34 -25.55 -14.98
C GLY A 954 -6.26 -25.55 -13.44
N GLY A 955 -7.41 -25.65 -12.76
CA GLY A 955 -7.50 -25.87 -11.32
C GLY A 955 -7.54 -24.61 -10.45
N ARG A 956 -7.78 -24.79 -9.14
CA ARG A 956 -8.03 -23.69 -8.17
C ARG A 956 -6.83 -22.76 -7.94
N SER A 957 -5.63 -23.18 -8.29
CA SER A 957 -4.40 -22.39 -8.18
C SER A 957 -3.73 -22.15 -9.53
N GLY A 958 -4.40 -22.53 -10.63
CA GLY A 958 -3.87 -22.44 -11.98
C GLY A 958 -4.02 -21.06 -12.61
N TYR A 959 -3.36 -20.88 -13.74
CA TYR A 959 -3.37 -19.63 -14.50
C TYR A 959 -4.77 -19.21 -14.96
N MET A 960 -5.63 -20.15 -15.39
CA MET A 960 -7.01 -19.80 -15.78
C MET A 960 -7.86 -19.31 -14.60
N ASN A 961 -7.58 -19.72 -13.36
CA ASN A 961 -8.25 -19.14 -12.20
C ASN A 961 -7.86 -17.66 -12.05
N ALA A 962 -6.57 -17.34 -12.11
CA ALA A 962 -6.10 -15.96 -12.07
C ALA A 962 -6.71 -15.12 -13.20
N LYS A 963 -6.72 -15.63 -14.44
CA LYS A 963 -7.38 -14.98 -15.58
C LYS A 963 -8.88 -14.77 -15.35
N SER A 964 -9.59 -15.77 -14.83
CA SER A 964 -11.03 -15.64 -14.54
C SER A 964 -11.32 -14.53 -13.52
N LYS A 965 -10.41 -14.30 -12.56
CA LYS A 965 -10.53 -13.21 -11.59
C LYS A 965 -10.24 -11.83 -12.21
N SER A 966 -9.39 -11.74 -13.23
CA SER A 966 -9.04 -10.48 -13.89
C SER A 966 -10.10 -9.96 -14.87
N VAL A 967 -11.03 -10.80 -15.32
CA VAL A 967 -12.09 -10.42 -16.30
C VAL A 967 -12.84 -9.17 -15.87
N LYS A 968 -13.30 -9.11 -14.62
CA LYS A 968 -14.09 -7.98 -14.10
C LYS A 968 -13.29 -6.69 -14.04
N TYR A 969 -12.01 -6.79 -13.68
CA TYR A 969 -11.11 -5.63 -13.65
C TYR A 969 -10.79 -5.15 -15.07
N THR A 970 -10.58 -6.06 -16.01
CA THR A 970 -10.39 -5.73 -17.44
C THR A 970 -11.63 -5.05 -18.02
N GLU A 971 -12.83 -5.51 -17.67
CA GLU A 971 -14.08 -4.83 -18.04
C GLU A 971 -14.17 -3.42 -17.43
N ALA A 972 -13.76 -3.27 -16.17
CA ALA A 972 -13.69 -1.97 -15.51
C ALA A 972 -12.70 -1.02 -16.22
N MET A 973 -11.50 -1.48 -16.58
CA MET A 973 -10.53 -0.71 -17.38
C MET A 973 -11.13 -0.27 -18.70
N ASN A 974 -11.78 -1.18 -19.43
CA ASN A 974 -12.40 -0.84 -20.71
C ASN A 974 -13.49 0.23 -20.56
N LYS A 975 -14.24 0.24 -19.45
CA LYS A 975 -15.21 1.31 -19.14
C LYS A 975 -14.51 2.64 -18.86
N LEU A 976 -13.40 2.65 -18.13
CA LEU A 976 -12.60 3.86 -17.90
C LEU A 976 -12.03 4.40 -19.21
N ILE A 977 -11.41 3.52 -20.02
CA ILE A 977 -10.83 3.88 -21.32
C ILE A 977 -11.89 4.49 -22.23
N ALA A 978 -13.08 3.88 -22.30
CA ALA A 978 -14.19 4.40 -23.08
C ALA A 978 -14.77 5.71 -22.51
N ARG A 979 -14.76 5.89 -21.19
CA ARG A 979 -15.28 7.10 -20.53
C ARG A 979 -14.40 8.32 -20.80
N TYR A 980 -13.09 8.14 -20.75
CA TYR A 980 -12.08 9.22 -20.83
C TYR A 980 -11.36 9.27 -22.19
N GLU A 981 -11.93 8.66 -23.24
CA GLU A 981 -11.33 8.58 -24.58
C GLU A 981 -10.95 9.94 -25.17
N ASN A 982 -11.74 10.99 -24.92
CA ASN A 982 -11.46 12.32 -25.46
C ASN A 982 -10.33 13.00 -24.68
N GLU A 983 -10.29 12.80 -23.37
CA GLU A 983 -9.30 13.32 -22.46
C GLU A 983 -7.92 12.69 -22.75
N PHE A 984 -7.83 11.37 -22.97
CA PHE A 984 -6.57 10.75 -23.41
C PHE A 984 -6.03 11.35 -24.71
N LYS A 985 -6.92 11.65 -25.67
CA LYS A 985 -6.51 12.28 -26.94
C LYS A 985 -6.06 13.73 -26.74
N ALA A 986 -6.62 14.44 -25.77
CA ALA A 986 -6.20 15.79 -25.43
C ALA A 986 -4.78 15.80 -24.84
N GLU A 987 -4.45 14.77 -24.04
CA GLU A 987 -3.11 14.51 -23.48
C GLU A 987 -2.10 13.95 -24.50
N GLY A 988 -2.51 13.74 -25.76
CA GLY A 988 -1.63 13.29 -26.84
C GLY A 988 -1.51 11.77 -27.01
N TYR A 989 -2.29 10.97 -26.28
CA TYR A 989 -2.30 9.51 -26.41
C TYR A 989 -3.28 9.03 -27.49
N THR A 990 -2.90 7.97 -28.19
CA THR A 990 -3.83 7.17 -28.99
C THR A 990 -4.51 6.10 -28.12
N ILE A 991 -5.74 5.71 -28.46
CA ILE A 991 -6.44 4.63 -27.74
C ILE A 991 -5.75 3.27 -27.91
N THR A 992 -5.00 3.09 -28.99
CA THR A 992 -4.17 1.89 -29.18
C THR A 992 -3.03 1.85 -28.16
N GLU A 993 -2.34 2.97 -27.93
CA GLU A 993 -1.29 3.07 -26.91
C GLU A 993 -1.88 2.82 -25.51
N ILE A 994 -2.98 3.48 -25.14
CA ILE A 994 -3.65 3.29 -23.84
C ILE A 994 -4.04 1.82 -23.61
N ARG A 995 -4.52 1.11 -24.64
CA ARG A 995 -4.88 -0.32 -24.53
C ARG A 995 -3.69 -1.26 -24.42
N SER A 996 -2.50 -0.80 -24.80
CA SER A 996 -1.25 -1.58 -24.70
C SER A 996 -0.52 -1.37 -23.36
N MET A 997 -0.83 -0.29 -22.64
CA MET A 997 -0.23 0.04 -21.34
C MET A 997 -0.66 -0.92 -20.24
N ASN A 998 0.10 -0.95 -19.14
CA ASN A 998 -0.37 -1.64 -17.94
C ASN A 998 -1.61 -0.92 -17.39
N PRO A 999 -2.60 -1.67 -16.88
CA PRO A 999 -3.81 -1.07 -16.31
C PRO A 999 -3.55 -0.04 -15.22
N GLU A 1000 -2.52 -0.24 -14.40
CA GLU A 1000 -2.13 0.70 -13.34
C GLU A 1000 -1.64 2.03 -13.94
N ASP A 1001 -0.83 2.01 -15.01
CA ASP A 1001 -0.42 3.22 -15.73
C ASP A 1001 -1.63 3.97 -16.30
N VAL A 1002 -2.63 3.24 -16.81
CA VAL A 1002 -3.88 3.85 -17.31
C VAL A 1002 -4.69 4.47 -16.18
N GLU A 1003 -4.76 3.81 -15.02
CA GLU A 1003 -5.39 4.37 -13.82
C GLU A 1003 -4.72 5.68 -13.39
N ASP A 1004 -3.39 5.77 -13.43
CA ASP A 1004 -2.63 6.97 -13.05
C ASP A 1004 -2.88 8.14 -14.00
N ILE A 1005 -2.99 7.87 -15.31
CA ILE A 1005 -3.37 8.90 -16.30
C ILE A 1005 -4.80 9.39 -16.03
N VAL A 1006 -5.75 8.47 -15.81
CA VAL A 1006 -7.14 8.83 -15.46
C VAL A 1006 -7.18 9.65 -14.17
N TYR A 1007 -6.40 9.25 -13.17
CA TYR A 1007 -6.30 9.96 -11.91
C TYR A 1007 -5.81 11.39 -12.12
N SER A 1008 -4.76 11.58 -12.93
CA SER A 1008 -4.19 12.90 -13.25
C SER A 1008 -5.21 13.82 -13.94
N ILE A 1009 -5.92 13.30 -14.96
CA ILE A 1009 -7.00 14.02 -15.66
C ILE A 1009 -8.09 14.47 -14.67
N LEU A 1010 -8.50 13.56 -13.78
CA LEU A 1010 -9.53 13.86 -12.79
C LEU A 1010 -9.03 14.84 -11.74
N HIS A 1011 -7.78 14.73 -11.32
CA HIS A 1011 -7.16 15.64 -10.37
C HIS A 1011 -7.18 17.08 -10.88
N GLU A 1012 -6.79 17.32 -12.13
CA GLU A 1012 -6.90 18.64 -12.77
C GLU A 1012 -8.36 19.13 -12.82
N LYS A 1013 -9.28 18.26 -13.22
CA LYS A 1013 -10.71 18.60 -13.27
C LYS A 1013 -11.30 18.98 -11.90
N TYR A 1014 -10.92 18.28 -10.84
CA TYR A 1014 -11.44 18.50 -9.50
C TYR A 1014 -10.81 19.72 -8.83
N THR A 1015 -9.50 19.94 -9.00
CA THR A 1015 -8.83 21.17 -8.55
C THR A 1015 -9.35 22.42 -9.27
N ALA A 1016 -9.86 22.29 -10.50
CA ALA A 1016 -10.57 23.39 -11.17
C ALA A 1016 -11.99 23.68 -10.60
N GLN A 1017 -12.63 22.70 -9.95
CA GLN A 1017 -13.99 22.83 -9.40
C GLN A 1017 -14.00 23.20 -7.91
N PHE A 1018 -13.00 22.75 -7.16
CA PHE A 1018 -12.88 22.93 -5.73
C PHE A 1018 -11.66 23.79 -5.41
N THR A 1019 -11.76 24.66 -4.40
CA THR A 1019 -10.63 25.46 -3.93
C THR A 1019 -10.05 24.83 -2.67
N SER A 1020 -8.74 24.58 -2.66
CA SER A 1020 -8.04 24.08 -1.48
C SER A 1020 -8.00 25.14 -0.38
N VAL A 1021 -7.94 24.69 0.88
CA VAL A 1021 -7.85 25.62 2.02
C VAL A 1021 -6.58 26.45 1.96
N ASP A 1022 -5.45 25.87 1.59
CA ASP A 1022 -4.18 26.59 1.37
C ASP A 1022 -4.35 27.78 0.40
N THR A 1023 -4.99 27.53 -0.75
CA THR A 1023 -5.28 28.58 -1.75
C THR A 1023 -6.15 29.70 -1.17
N LEU A 1024 -7.14 29.38 -0.34
CA LEU A 1024 -7.98 30.40 0.31
C LEU A 1024 -7.19 31.24 1.32
N LEU A 1025 -6.29 30.61 2.09
CA LEU A 1025 -5.45 31.30 3.07
C LEU A 1025 -4.46 32.25 2.38
N LYS A 1026 -3.81 31.78 1.30
CA LYS A 1026 -2.92 32.60 0.47
C LYS A 1026 -3.65 33.81 -0.10
N ASN A 1027 -4.81 33.59 -0.72
CA ASN A 1027 -5.62 34.66 -1.29
C ASN A 1027 -6.10 35.68 -0.25
N ALA A 1028 -6.41 35.23 0.97
CA ALA A 1028 -6.79 36.14 2.06
C ALA A 1028 -5.64 37.06 2.49
N CYS A 1029 -4.39 36.58 2.42
CA CYS A 1029 -3.20 37.31 2.84
C CYS A 1029 -2.55 38.14 1.71
N ALA A 1030 -2.77 37.76 0.45
CA ALA A 1030 -2.01 38.26 -0.71
C ALA A 1030 -1.91 39.78 -0.81
N ASP A 1031 -3.02 40.51 -0.61
CA ASP A 1031 -3.03 41.98 -0.68
C ASP A 1031 -2.17 42.63 0.42
N TYR A 1032 -2.20 42.08 1.64
CA TYR A 1032 -1.44 42.60 2.77
C TYR A 1032 0.05 42.32 2.65
N ILE A 1033 0.41 41.10 2.25
CA ILE A 1033 1.80 40.71 2.01
C ILE A 1033 2.41 41.56 0.88
N SER A 1034 1.67 41.78 -0.21
CA SER A 1034 2.11 42.65 -1.31
C SER A 1034 2.27 44.11 -0.88
N LYS A 1035 1.29 44.66 -0.15
CA LYS A 1035 1.33 46.06 0.33
C LYS A 1035 2.47 46.31 1.33
N LEU A 1036 2.86 45.33 2.14
CA LEU A 1036 3.97 45.47 3.10
C LEU A 1036 5.28 45.92 2.43
N ALA A 1037 5.51 45.57 1.16
CA ALA A 1037 6.71 45.95 0.43
C ALA A 1037 6.73 47.42 -0.04
N THR A 1038 5.58 48.12 0.00
CA THR A 1038 5.43 49.46 -0.60
C THR A 1038 4.78 50.49 0.32
N THR A 1039 4.24 50.07 1.47
CA THR A 1039 3.52 50.96 2.38
C THR A 1039 4.49 51.87 3.13
N THR A 1040 4.11 53.14 3.29
CA THR A 1040 4.83 54.11 4.16
C THR A 1040 4.20 54.18 5.56
N ASP A 1041 3.13 53.44 5.82
CA ASP A 1041 2.50 53.32 7.14
C ASP A 1041 2.22 51.85 7.44
N VAL A 1042 3.28 51.13 7.83
CA VAL A 1042 3.20 49.72 8.23
C VAL A 1042 2.29 49.54 9.43
N GLY A 1043 2.18 50.52 10.32
CA GLY A 1043 1.31 50.43 11.49
C GLY A 1043 -0.15 50.36 11.11
N ALA A 1044 -0.61 51.30 10.28
CA ALA A 1044 -1.97 51.28 9.76
C ALA A 1044 -2.25 50.01 8.94
N LEU A 1045 -1.29 49.56 8.12
CA LEU A 1045 -1.45 48.34 7.34
C LEU A 1045 -1.57 47.09 8.22
N CYS A 1046 -0.77 46.98 9.30
CA CYS A 1046 -0.87 45.85 10.23
C CYS A 1046 -2.22 45.83 10.95
N GLU A 1047 -2.73 47.00 11.37
CA GLU A 1047 -4.06 47.11 12.00
C GLU A 1047 -5.18 46.75 11.02
N GLU A 1048 -5.07 47.20 9.77
CA GLU A 1048 -5.99 46.83 8.69
C GLU A 1048 -5.94 45.32 8.41
N ALA A 1049 -4.74 44.75 8.25
CA ALA A 1049 -4.52 43.34 7.97
C ALA A 1049 -5.05 42.45 9.10
N SER A 1050 -4.71 42.77 10.36
CA SER A 1050 -5.24 42.10 11.55
C SER A 1050 -6.77 42.10 11.54
N THR A 1051 -7.39 43.27 11.36
CA THR A 1051 -8.85 43.41 11.36
C THR A 1051 -9.51 42.61 10.24
N SER A 1052 -8.97 42.70 9.03
CA SER A 1052 -9.53 42.05 7.84
C SER A 1052 -9.36 40.53 7.86
N LEU A 1053 -8.19 40.03 8.25
CA LEU A 1053 -7.92 38.59 8.35
C LEU A 1053 -8.72 37.94 9.48
N ASN A 1054 -8.84 38.62 10.64
CA ASN A 1054 -9.73 38.18 11.72
C ASN A 1054 -11.22 38.28 11.35
N GLY A 1055 -11.56 39.12 10.36
CA GLY A 1055 -12.88 39.18 9.74
C GLY A 1055 -13.14 38.08 8.70
N ASN A 1056 -12.09 37.44 8.16
CA ASN A 1056 -12.23 36.32 7.23
C ASN A 1056 -12.56 35.05 8.00
N ALA A 1057 -13.78 34.55 7.84
CA ALA A 1057 -14.31 33.45 8.63
C ALA A 1057 -13.48 32.16 8.54
N ILE A 1058 -12.95 31.81 7.37
CA ILE A 1058 -12.14 30.60 7.20
C ILE A 1058 -10.74 30.80 7.79
N PHE A 1059 -10.07 31.90 7.45
CA PHE A 1059 -8.73 32.21 7.98
C PHE A 1059 -8.71 32.19 9.51
N ARG A 1060 -9.63 32.95 10.13
CA ARG A 1060 -9.77 32.99 11.59
C ARG A 1060 -10.07 31.62 12.19
N SER A 1061 -10.94 30.83 11.55
CA SER A 1061 -11.32 29.51 12.08
C SER A 1061 -10.19 28.49 12.01
N VAL A 1062 -9.32 28.59 11.00
CA VAL A 1062 -8.08 27.80 10.94
C VAL A 1062 -7.16 28.18 12.10
N VAL A 1063 -6.88 29.47 12.30
CA VAL A 1063 -6.06 29.97 13.41
C VAL A 1063 -6.59 29.49 14.77
N GLU A 1064 -7.86 29.71 15.06
CA GLU A 1064 -8.49 29.34 16.34
C GLU A 1064 -8.49 27.82 16.59
N THR A 1065 -8.71 27.02 15.54
CA THR A 1065 -8.73 25.56 15.68
C THR A 1065 -7.32 25.04 15.94
N LEU A 1066 -6.32 25.49 15.18
CA LEU A 1066 -4.93 25.09 15.37
C LEU A 1066 -4.38 25.56 16.73
N ALA A 1067 -4.73 26.78 17.17
CA ALA A 1067 -4.35 27.29 18.48
C ALA A 1067 -4.86 26.39 19.62
N SER A 1068 -6.11 25.90 19.51
CA SER A 1068 -6.71 24.98 20.47
C SER A 1068 -5.99 23.62 20.51
N GLU A 1069 -5.62 23.09 19.35
CA GLU A 1069 -4.91 21.81 19.26
C GLU A 1069 -3.48 21.91 19.80
N VAL A 1070 -2.75 22.97 19.42
CA VAL A 1070 -1.41 23.25 19.95
C VAL A 1070 -1.44 23.38 21.47
N LYS A 1071 -2.39 24.14 22.01
CA LYS A 1071 -2.55 24.28 23.46
C LYS A 1071 -2.78 22.92 24.13
N THR A 1072 -3.65 22.08 23.56
CA THR A 1072 -3.90 20.74 24.08
C THR A 1072 -2.62 19.90 24.08
N LYS A 1073 -1.83 19.97 23.00
CA LYS A 1073 -0.55 19.26 22.90
C LYS A 1073 0.48 19.73 23.94
N LEU A 1074 0.61 21.03 24.15
CA LEU A 1074 1.51 21.59 25.16
C LEU A 1074 1.05 21.24 26.59
N ASP A 1075 -0.25 21.22 26.85
CA ASP A 1075 -0.84 20.78 28.12
C ASP A 1075 -0.63 19.27 28.37
N GLU A 1076 -0.47 18.45 27.33
CA GLU A 1076 -0.09 17.05 27.44
C GLU A 1076 1.41 16.90 27.75
N LEU A 1077 2.26 17.62 27.03
CA LEU A 1077 3.72 17.58 27.20
C LEU A 1077 4.13 18.08 28.59
N SER A 1078 3.52 19.16 29.09
CA SER A 1078 3.80 19.69 30.45
C SER A 1078 3.43 18.73 31.60
N LYS A 1079 2.58 17.72 31.35
CA LYS A 1079 2.21 16.71 32.36
C LYS A 1079 3.18 15.53 32.39
N ASP A 1080 3.95 15.34 31.33
CA ASP A 1080 4.93 14.27 31.24
C ASP A 1080 6.27 14.80 31.76
N SER A 1081 6.48 14.74 33.08
CA SER A 1081 7.68 15.25 33.78
C SER A 1081 9.00 14.56 33.40
N SER A 1082 9.01 13.78 32.31
CA SER A 1082 10.14 13.04 31.77
C SER A 1082 10.64 13.58 30.41
N LYS A 1083 9.98 14.60 29.85
CA LYS A 1083 10.34 15.25 28.58
C LYS A 1083 10.73 16.69 28.75
#